data_AF-A0A9P9NPU5-F1
#
_entry.id   AF-A0A9P9NPU5-F1
#
_cell.length_a   1.000
_cell.length_b   1.000
_cell.length_c   1.000
_cell.angle_alpha   90.00
_cell.angle_beta   90.00
_cell.angle_gamma   90.00
#
_symmetry.space_group_name_H-M   'P 1'
#
loop_
_entity.id
_entity.type
_entity.pdbx_description
1 polymer ?
#
loop_
_entity_poly.entity_id
_entity_poly.type
_entity_poly.pdbx_seq_one_letter_code
_entity_poly.pdbx_strand_id
1 'polypeptide(L)'
;MVYCGKPSRGCQMCRTRRIKCDETKPTCNQCAKSRRVCPGYKDDFDLVFRNETQATERRARRAVNSKRTGSQITLAIQQSSFSVTAKDETSPERSPTLIAPNPDQDMSNAMVPMGALTIPLEQQAPCFFVSNFVIAPRLETRGYFDFLMPMLKNESANSHLSLAFSAVAMASLANRPNTRGQRVLFSQAIGQYAKALKATNLALQTPAHQKTDATLAAILMLGFFETVASEKSNAMAWYSHVDGAVQLVRMRGRKQLRTKAGYSLFIAVRQQMLVSALSGSKPLSMGAEWWIADAEKDKIGIFVTALSCRLAELRVDLNNALSTFPRTPEYLQEVSSIMRRGQALEAECVEWEAALPDEWRPRTVSWVDQVPGGDITKAEVFPGKVDMYTDISIANLWNQMRVARLFISGAVVRCAAWICSPVDYRTTPEYAQAVRLSVDLITDVIAATPYHLGWRVSQGGILKSGDFASPYSGDSGVTSSKAIGGVFMMWPLFSISNMDYISDAQRVWVKGRLMYVSETLGLNHAKVLSNFHLRLPSMIIRRDNMMHMAQSASASAASTRGFSPPIAANTSQHITTSTISNLAASNGFANTATSFISNAMPHSISSNSAYTTEPPSAVATGGAGIGAPSAMTTGLPMYTMNPLQQREAMLKETWENERKNLLKKASNSQGDSVERLLANYFVV
;
A
#
# COMPACT_ATOMS: atom_id res chain seq x y z
N MET A 1 0.74 21.10 55.38
CA MET A 1 1.05 19.71 54.93
C MET A 1 1.14 18.83 56.17
N VAL A 2 0.80 17.54 56.09
CA VAL A 2 1.07 16.57 57.17
C VAL A 2 2.23 15.69 56.75
N TYR A 3 3.26 15.58 57.58
CA TYR A 3 4.50 14.89 57.23
C TYR A 3 4.31 13.36 57.32
N CYS A 4 4.11 12.69 56.18
CA CYS A 4 4.08 11.23 56.17
C CYS A 4 5.48 10.67 56.50
N GLY A 5 5.59 9.86 57.55
CA GLY A 5 6.84 9.18 57.91
C GLY A 5 7.38 8.25 56.82
N LYS A 6 8.66 7.87 56.95
CA LYS A 6 9.40 7.03 55.99
C LYS A 6 8.64 5.73 55.66
N PRO A 7 8.54 5.33 54.36
CA PRO A 7 7.91 4.06 53.98
C PRO A 7 8.56 2.83 54.62
N SER A 8 7.75 1.81 54.96
CA SER A 8 8.27 0.52 55.47
C SER A 8 8.96 -0.28 54.37
N ARG A 9 10.21 -0.70 54.61
CA ARG A 9 11.06 -1.46 53.67
C ARG A 9 10.73 -2.95 53.60
N GLY A 10 10.03 -3.49 54.60
CA GLY A 10 9.60 -4.89 54.65
C GLY A 10 8.85 -5.39 53.40
N CYS A 11 8.98 -6.69 53.11
CA CYS A 11 8.43 -7.28 51.89
C CYS A 11 6.90 -7.11 51.77
N GLN A 12 6.39 -7.07 50.54
CA GLN A 12 4.96 -6.83 50.28
C GLN A 12 4.05 -7.82 51.01
N MET A 13 4.43 -9.10 51.10
CA MET A 13 3.66 -10.13 51.80
C MET A 13 3.54 -9.87 53.31
N CYS A 14 4.60 -9.38 53.97
CA CYS A 14 4.55 -8.99 55.38
C CYS A 14 3.75 -7.70 55.58
N ARG A 15 3.92 -6.71 54.69
CA ARG A 15 3.17 -5.44 54.72
C ARG A 15 1.66 -5.66 54.55
N THR A 16 1.22 -6.49 53.61
CA THR A 16 -0.20 -6.85 53.43
C THR A 16 -0.76 -7.56 54.66
N ARG A 17 0.03 -8.46 55.29
CA ARG A 17 -0.33 -9.14 56.54
C ARG A 17 -0.21 -8.27 57.80
N ARG A 18 0.27 -7.02 57.69
CA ARG A 18 0.55 -6.09 58.80
C ARG A 18 1.46 -6.66 59.89
N ILE A 19 2.37 -7.57 59.54
CA ILE A 19 3.38 -8.13 60.46
C ILE A 19 4.74 -7.49 60.24
N LYS A 20 5.57 -7.42 61.29
CA LYS A 20 6.95 -6.95 61.18
C LYS A 20 7.76 -7.90 60.29
N CYS A 21 8.34 -7.37 59.22
CA CYS A 21 9.27 -8.11 58.38
C CYS A 21 10.67 -8.12 59.03
N ASP A 22 11.40 -9.21 58.85
CA ASP A 22 12.79 -9.39 59.28
C ASP A 22 13.82 -8.94 58.24
N GLU A 23 13.37 -8.50 57.06
CA GLU A 23 14.17 -7.87 55.98
C GLU A 23 15.36 -8.68 55.42
N THR A 24 15.48 -9.97 55.77
CA THR A 24 16.49 -10.89 55.20
C THR A 24 16.28 -11.12 53.71
N LYS A 25 17.38 -11.11 52.95
CA LYS A 25 17.40 -11.36 51.50
C LYS A 25 17.96 -12.77 51.21
N PRO A 26 17.52 -13.47 50.15
CA PRO A 26 16.51 -13.04 49.16
C PRO A 26 15.06 -13.13 49.64
N THR A 27 14.77 -13.91 50.69
CA THR A 27 13.42 -14.12 51.21
C THR A 27 13.37 -13.91 52.73
N CYS A 28 12.25 -13.39 53.26
CA CYS A 28 12.10 -13.16 54.69
C CYS A 28 11.71 -14.43 55.45
N ASN A 29 12.23 -14.61 56.66
CA ASN A 29 11.96 -15.78 57.49
C ASN A 29 10.47 -15.89 57.84
N GLN A 30 9.75 -14.78 57.96
CA GLN A 30 8.30 -14.79 58.20
C GLN A 30 7.52 -15.42 57.03
N CYS A 31 7.95 -15.24 55.79
CA CYS A 31 7.36 -15.92 54.63
C CYS A 31 7.79 -17.39 54.57
N ALA A 32 9.09 -17.67 54.79
CA ALA A 32 9.62 -19.04 54.78
C ALA A 32 8.94 -19.92 55.84
N LYS A 33 8.89 -19.49 57.11
CA LYS A 33 8.24 -20.23 58.20
C LYS A 33 6.74 -20.43 57.99
N SER A 34 6.06 -19.49 57.32
CA SER A 34 4.64 -19.63 56.97
C SER A 34 4.39 -20.29 55.60
N ARG A 35 5.43 -20.90 54.99
CA ARG A 35 5.39 -21.60 53.69
C ARG A 35 4.73 -20.80 52.56
N ARG A 36 4.98 -19.48 52.51
CA ARG A 36 4.43 -18.56 51.50
C ARG A 36 5.55 -17.98 50.65
N VAL A 37 5.32 -17.87 49.34
CA VAL A 37 6.25 -17.24 48.40
C VAL A 37 6.47 -15.79 48.81
N CYS A 38 7.73 -15.42 49.03
CA CYS A 38 8.14 -14.05 49.31
C CYS A 38 8.41 -13.32 47.99
N PRO A 39 7.69 -12.24 47.64
CA PRO A 39 7.84 -11.54 46.36
C PRO A 39 9.07 -10.60 46.33
N GLY A 40 10.13 -10.94 47.06
CA GLY A 40 11.30 -10.07 47.28
C GLY A 40 10.97 -8.74 47.99
N TYR A 41 11.84 -7.76 47.76
CA TYR A 41 11.74 -6.39 48.27
C TYR A 41 11.76 -5.43 47.08
N LYS A 42 11.11 -4.27 47.22
CA LYS A 42 11.25 -3.17 46.25
C LYS A 42 12.65 -2.56 46.37
N ASP A 43 13.17 -2.05 45.26
CA ASP A 43 14.40 -1.27 45.24
C ASP A 43 14.20 0.07 45.97
N ASP A 44 15.23 0.65 46.55
CA ASP A 44 15.11 1.87 47.37
C ASP A 44 14.74 3.10 46.50
N PHE A 45 15.10 3.11 45.21
CA PHE A 45 14.61 4.12 44.24
C PHE A 45 13.08 4.12 44.09
N ASP A 46 12.48 2.94 44.15
CA ASP A 46 11.05 2.68 43.90
C ASP A 46 10.16 3.08 45.10
N LEU A 47 10.77 3.59 46.18
CA LEU A 47 10.12 4.11 47.39
C LEU A 47 10.02 5.64 47.42
N VAL A 48 10.66 6.35 46.48
CA VAL A 48 10.74 7.83 46.47
C VAL A 48 9.56 8.47 45.71
N PHE A 49 9.08 7.85 44.62
CA PHE A 49 7.99 8.41 43.81
C PHE A 49 6.59 7.99 44.30
N ARG A 50 5.75 8.97 44.64
CA ARG A 50 4.31 8.78 44.86
C ARG A 50 3.52 9.16 43.61
N ASN A 51 2.80 8.19 43.06
CA ASN A 51 1.83 8.42 41.97
C ASN A 51 0.53 8.98 42.56
N GLU A 52 0.27 10.29 42.41
CA GLU A 52 -0.98 10.93 42.85
C GLU A 52 -2.11 10.90 41.80
N THR A 53 -1.92 10.26 40.63
CA THR A 53 -2.85 10.34 39.49
C THR A 53 -4.28 9.96 39.87
N GLN A 54 -4.49 8.94 40.71
CA GLN A 54 -5.83 8.57 41.19
C GLN A 54 -6.46 9.60 42.15
N ALA A 55 -5.67 10.37 42.90
CA ALA A 55 -6.19 11.44 43.76
C ALA A 55 -6.65 12.64 42.91
N THR A 56 -5.85 13.00 41.90
CA THR A 56 -6.18 14.02 40.91
C THR A 56 -7.41 13.64 40.09
N GLU A 57 -7.52 12.39 39.63
CA GLU A 57 -8.68 11.90 38.89
C GLU A 57 -9.98 11.96 39.73
N ARG A 58 -9.90 11.61 41.02
CA ARG A 58 -11.04 11.73 41.95
C ARG A 58 -11.45 13.19 42.20
N ARG A 59 -10.50 14.15 42.21
CA ARG A 59 -10.80 15.59 42.23
C ARG A 59 -11.49 16.04 40.93
N ALA A 60 -10.96 15.65 39.78
CA ALA A 60 -11.52 16.00 38.47
C ALA A 60 -12.97 15.50 38.32
N ARG A 61 -13.25 14.23 38.66
CA ARG A 61 -14.60 13.65 38.59
C ARG A 61 -15.61 14.39 39.49
N ARG A 62 -15.20 14.88 40.67
CA ARG A 62 -16.07 15.71 41.54
C ARG A 62 -16.40 17.08 40.91
N ALA A 63 -15.41 17.74 40.29
CA ALA A 63 -15.62 19.01 39.62
C ALA A 63 -16.55 18.90 38.40
N VAL A 64 -16.50 17.79 37.65
CA VAL A 64 -17.40 17.53 36.52
C VAL A 64 -18.85 17.35 36.98
N ASN A 65 -19.10 16.54 38.01
CA ASN A 65 -20.46 16.31 38.50
C ASN A 65 -21.12 17.59 39.04
N SER A 66 -20.37 18.46 39.72
CA SER A 66 -20.90 19.72 40.26
C SER A 66 -21.36 20.72 39.20
N LYS A 67 -20.93 20.59 37.94
CA LYS A 67 -21.41 21.41 36.81
C LYS A 67 -22.68 20.86 36.15
N ARG A 68 -23.08 19.62 36.44
CA ARG A 68 -24.19 18.94 35.75
C ARG A 68 -25.56 19.19 36.38
N THR A 69 -25.60 19.52 37.67
CA THR A 69 -26.83 19.87 38.41
C THR A 69 -27.38 21.26 38.08
N GLY A 70 -26.56 22.18 37.56
CA GLY A 70 -26.95 23.56 37.28
C GLY A 70 -27.72 23.78 35.97
N SER A 71 -28.05 22.71 35.22
CA SER A 71 -28.65 22.81 33.88
C SER A 71 -29.81 21.81 33.66
N GLN A 72 -30.53 21.45 34.72
CA GLN A 72 -31.72 20.59 34.66
C GLN A 72 -32.97 21.19 35.32
N ILE A 73 -33.03 22.51 35.47
CA ILE A 73 -34.25 23.24 35.87
C ILE A 73 -34.61 24.23 34.75
N THR A 74 -35.43 23.77 33.81
CA THR A 74 -36.44 24.45 32.95
C THR A 74 -36.74 23.50 31.77
N LEU A 75 -37.94 23.56 31.19
CA LEU A 75 -38.45 22.70 30.09
C LEU A 75 -38.72 21.22 30.47
N ALA A 76 -39.81 21.01 31.20
CA ALA A 76 -40.71 19.88 31.00
C ALA A 76 -42.07 20.44 30.52
N ILE A 77 -42.97 19.57 30.01
CA ILE A 77 -44.31 19.90 29.48
C ILE A 77 -44.21 20.58 28.07
N GLN A 78 -44.94 20.18 27.02
CA GLN A 78 -46.03 19.19 26.88
C GLN A 78 -45.91 18.36 25.58
N GLN A 79 -46.62 17.23 25.52
CA GLN A 79 -46.88 16.46 24.29
C GLN A 79 -48.35 16.64 23.87
N SER A 80 -48.65 16.73 22.57
CA SER A 80 -49.96 16.37 22.03
C SER A 80 -49.88 16.03 20.53
N SER A 81 -50.71 15.08 20.09
CA SER A 81 -50.74 14.52 18.74
C SER A 81 -51.71 15.23 17.79
N PHE A 82 -51.64 14.90 16.50
CA PHE A 82 -52.62 15.26 15.48
C PHE A 82 -54.06 14.87 15.86
N SER A 83 -55.02 15.68 15.42
CA SER A 83 -56.37 15.24 15.02
C SER A 83 -56.93 16.21 13.96
N VAL A 84 -57.96 15.81 13.22
CA VAL A 84 -58.51 16.55 12.06
C VAL A 84 -60.04 16.60 12.12
N THR A 85 -60.59 17.82 12.07
CA THR A 85 -61.98 18.21 11.68
C THR A 85 -62.05 19.75 11.71
N ALA A 86 -62.97 20.48 11.08
CA ALA A 86 -63.74 20.39 9.82
C ALA A 86 -64.89 21.44 9.93
N LYS A 87 -65.32 22.08 8.82
CA LYS A 87 -66.41 23.08 8.73
C LYS A 87 -66.10 24.45 9.36
N ASP A 88 -66.70 25.58 8.93
CA ASP A 88 -67.44 25.92 7.70
C ASP A 88 -67.36 27.45 7.47
N GLU A 89 -67.74 27.94 6.28
CA GLU A 89 -68.32 29.28 5.93
C GLU A 89 -67.62 30.60 6.43
N THR A 90 -67.54 31.73 5.71
CA THR A 90 -68.15 32.24 4.46
C THR A 90 -67.25 33.32 3.79
N SER A 91 -67.58 33.73 2.56
CA SER A 91 -67.00 34.89 1.81
C SER A 91 -67.86 36.18 2.07
N PRO A 92 -67.53 37.43 1.61
CA PRO A 92 -66.59 37.81 0.53
C PRO A 92 -65.73 39.10 0.69
N GLU A 93 -64.84 39.30 -0.29
CA GLU A 93 -64.33 40.56 -0.89
C GLU A 93 -64.00 41.82 -0.03
N ARG A 94 -62.71 42.24 -0.08
CA ARG A 94 -62.32 43.58 -0.61
C ARG A 94 -60.82 43.72 -0.90
N SER A 95 -60.48 44.67 -1.78
CA SER A 95 -59.14 44.94 -2.31
C SER A 95 -58.22 45.69 -1.32
N PRO A 96 -56.88 45.68 -1.51
CA PRO A 96 -55.94 46.11 -0.47
C PRO A 96 -55.87 47.64 -0.32
N THR A 97 -55.95 48.12 0.93
CA THR A 97 -55.61 49.51 1.29
C THR A 97 -54.18 49.54 1.82
N LEU A 98 -53.31 50.34 1.19
CA LEU A 98 -51.93 50.52 1.64
C LEU A 98 -51.86 51.39 2.90
N ILE A 99 -51.94 50.75 4.07
CA ILE A 99 -51.60 51.38 5.34
C ILE A 99 -50.08 51.33 5.49
N ALA A 100 -49.41 52.47 5.30
CA ALA A 100 -47.99 52.61 5.63
C ALA A 100 -47.82 52.58 7.16
N PRO A 101 -46.94 51.74 7.72
CA PRO A 101 -46.64 51.77 9.15
C PRO A 101 -46.00 53.09 9.56
N ASN A 102 -46.44 53.65 10.68
CA ASN A 102 -45.80 54.80 11.33
C ASN A 102 -44.39 54.38 11.81
N PRO A 103 -43.34 55.21 11.69
CA PRO A 103 -41.95 54.73 11.85
C PRO A 103 -41.53 54.41 13.29
N ASP A 104 -42.30 54.85 14.30
CA ASP A 104 -41.92 54.80 15.71
C ASP A 104 -42.85 53.92 16.56
N GLN A 105 -42.59 52.60 16.60
CA GLN A 105 -42.60 51.78 17.84
C GLN A 105 -42.17 50.31 17.60
N ASP A 106 -41.72 49.65 18.68
CA ASP A 106 -41.38 48.23 18.80
C ASP A 106 -40.33 47.63 17.84
N MET A 107 -39.23 48.34 17.63
CA MET A 107 -37.98 47.74 17.15
C MET A 107 -37.30 46.89 18.27
N SER A 108 -37.92 45.76 18.65
CA SER A 108 -37.34 44.84 19.65
C SER A 108 -37.31 43.37 19.20
N ASN A 109 -36.14 42.95 18.71
CA ASN A 109 -35.66 41.56 18.69
C ASN A 109 -36.49 40.50 17.94
N ALA A 110 -37.06 40.84 16.79
CA ALA A 110 -37.28 39.88 15.71
C ALA A 110 -35.94 39.47 15.03
N MET A 111 -34.95 39.03 15.82
CA MET A 111 -33.65 38.57 15.32
C MET A 111 -33.82 37.18 14.68
N VAL A 112 -34.36 37.16 13.47
CA VAL A 112 -34.31 36.00 12.58
C VAL A 112 -32.84 35.55 12.52
N PRO A 113 -32.53 34.26 12.78
CA PRO A 113 -31.18 33.77 12.57
C PRO A 113 -30.83 33.88 11.09
N MET A 114 -30.11 34.94 10.74
CA MET A 114 -29.36 35.06 9.49
C MET A 114 -28.37 33.90 9.49
N GLY A 115 -28.81 32.76 8.95
CA GLY A 115 -27.99 31.58 8.79
C GLY A 115 -26.72 32.01 8.06
N ALA A 116 -25.57 31.88 8.73
CA ALA A 116 -24.30 32.34 8.19
C ALA A 116 -24.13 31.79 6.77
N LEU A 117 -23.65 32.63 5.83
CA LEU A 117 -23.51 32.29 4.41
C LEU A 117 -22.45 31.19 4.22
N THR A 118 -22.84 29.95 4.51
CA THR A 118 -22.00 28.77 4.38
C THR A 118 -21.98 28.32 2.93
N ILE A 119 -20.79 28.30 2.34
CA ILE A 119 -20.52 27.59 1.09
C ILE A 119 -21.01 26.13 1.25
N PRO A 120 -21.81 25.57 0.32
CA PRO A 120 -22.28 24.18 0.41
C PRO A 120 -21.13 23.18 0.59
N LEU A 121 -21.35 22.11 1.35
CA LEU A 121 -20.31 21.10 1.64
C LEU A 121 -19.78 20.43 0.36
N GLU A 122 -20.65 20.31 -0.64
CA GLU A 122 -20.38 19.82 -1.99
C GLU A 122 -19.40 20.73 -2.76
N GLN A 123 -19.34 22.03 -2.43
CA GLN A 123 -18.36 22.98 -2.98
C GLN A 123 -17.10 23.08 -2.10
N GLN A 124 -17.25 22.98 -0.76
CA GLN A 124 -16.10 22.94 0.16
C GLN A 124 -15.20 21.71 -0.07
N ALA A 125 -15.80 20.54 -0.35
CA ALA A 125 -15.09 19.27 -0.48
C ALA A 125 -14.02 19.27 -1.59
N PRO A 126 -14.31 19.68 -2.85
CA PRO A 126 -13.29 19.89 -3.88
C PRO A 126 -12.13 20.79 -3.44
N CYS A 127 -12.42 21.95 -2.85
CA CYS A 127 -11.41 22.90 -2.39
C CYS A 127 -10.53 22.31 -1.27
N PHE A 128 -11.15 21.62 -0.30
CA PHE A 128 -10.44 20.90 0.75
C PHE A 128 -9.51 19.81 0.19
N PHE A 129 -10.00 19.02 -0.76
CA PHE A 129 -9.21 17.97 -1.41
C PHE A 129 -8.02 18.54 -2.18
N VAL A 130 -8.23 19.54 -3.02
CA VAL A 130 -7.16 20.18 -3.81
C VAL A 130 -6.10 20.79 -2.90
N SER A 131 -6.50 21.48 -1.83
CA SER A 131 -5.54 22.05 -0.86
C SER A 131 -4.68 20.97 -0.18
N ASN A 132 -5.28 19.82 0.18
CA ASN A 132 -4.64 18.79 1.01
C ASN A 132 -3.91 17.67 0.25
N PHE A 133 -4.33 17.34 -0.98
CA PHE A 133 -3.85 16.17 -1.72
C PHE A 133 -3.23 16.49 -3.08
N VAL A 134 -3.48 17.66 -3.67
CA VAL A 134 -2.88 18.02 -4.95
C VAL A 134 -1.57 18.78 -4.73
N ILE A 135 -0.50 18.29 -5.35
CA ILE A 135 0.79 18.97 -5.44
C ILE A 135 0.98 19.39 -6.89
N ALA A 136 0.98 20.71 -7.14
CA ALA A 136 1.37 21.23 -8.44
C ALA A 136 2.91 21.11 -8.61
N PRO A 137 3.42 20.67 -9.77
CA PRO A 137 4.86 20.62 -10.05
C PRO A 137 5.52 22.00 -9.84
N ARG A 138 6.73 22.03 -9.28
CA ARG A 138 7.55 23.24 -9.10
C ARG A 138 8.99 22.97 -9.52
N LEU A 139 9.54 23.80 -10.40
CA LEU A 139 10.88 23.61 -10.97
C LEU A 139 11.01 22.17 -11.53
N GLU A 140 11.90 21.36 -10.97
CA GLU A 140 12.13 19.96 -11.36
C GLU A 140 11.27 18.94 -10.57
N THR A 141 10.55 19.37 -9.54
CA THR A 141 9.82 18.45 -8.63
C THR A 141 8.54 17.89 -9.27
N ARG A 142 8.34 16.57 -9.16
CA ARG A 142 7.12 15.88 -9.60
C ARG A 142 5.90 16.39 -8.80
N GLY A 143 4.81 16.67 -9.52
CA GLY A 143 3.49 16.89 -8.92
C GLY A 143 2.80 15.59 -8.50
N TYR A 144 1.69 15.72 -7.79
CA TYR A 144 0.83 14.61 -7.35
C TYR A 144 -0.64 14.99 -7.54
N PHE A 145 -1.41 14.13 -8.22
CA PHE A 145 -2.78 14.41 -8.67
C PHE A 145 -2.94 15.73 -9.48
N ASP A 146 -1.84 16.24 -10.07
CA ASP A 146 -1.80 17.49 -10.85
C ASP A 146 -2.68 17.45 -12.11
N PHE A 147 -2.94 16.25 -12.63
CA PHE A 147 -3.84 15.99 -13.75
C PHE A 147 -5.33 16.27 -13.44
N LEU A 148 -5.77 16.25 -12.18
CA LEU A 148 -7.20 16.35 -11.84
C LEU A 148 -7.83 17.67 -12.29
N MET A 149 -7.26 18.81 -11.90
CA MET A 149 -7.86 20.12 -12.16
C MET A 149 -7.88 20.52 -13.66
N PRO A 150 -6.86 20.19 -14.48
CA PRO A 150 -6.95 20.32 -15.93
C PRO A 150 -8.01 19.43 -16.58
N MET A 151 -8.24 18.21 -16.07
CA MET A 151 -9.20 17.27 -16.64
C MET A 151 -10.64 17.61 -16.26
N LEU A 152 -10.92 17.86 -14.98
CA LEU A 152 -12.26 18.15 -14.46
C LEU A 152 -12.93 19.37 -15.11
N LYS A 153 -12.15 20.32 -15.65
CA LYS A 153 -12.67 21.47 -16.42
C LYS A 153 -13.42 21.08 -17.70
N ASN A 154 -13.14 19.91 -18.26
CA ASN A 154 -13.70 19.43 -19.52
C ASN A 154 -14.73 18.28 -19.32
N GLU A 155 -15.02 17.94 -18.06
CA GLU A 155 -15.87 16.81 -17.68
C GLU A 155 -17.27 17.31 -17.27
N SER A 156 -18.31 16.54 -17.59
CA SER A 156 -19.65 16.84 -17.07
C SER A 156 -19.75 16.43 -15.59
N ALA A 157 -20.62 17.09 -14.81
CA ALA A 157 -20.79 16.80 -13.39
C ALA A 157 -21.20 15.35 -13.08
N ASN A 158 -21.83 14.67 -14.05
CA ASN A 158 -22.26 13.27 -13.96
C ASN A 158 -21.29 12.28 -14.64
N SER A 159 -20.11 12.72 -15.09
CA SER A 159 -19.11 11.80 -15.64
C SER A 159 -18.50 10.92 -14.54
N HIS A 160 -17.96 9.76 -14.93
CA HIS A 160 -17.33 8.82 -14.01
C HIS A 160 -16.13 9.43 -13.26
N LEU A 161 -15.38 10.34 -13.88
CA LEU A 161 -14.31 11.08 -13.20
C LEU A 161 -14.88 12.10 -12.20
N SER A 162 -15.86 12.92 -12.60
CA SER A 162 -16.49 13.91 -11.73
C SER A 162 -17.14 13.27 -10.50
N LEU A 163 -17.83 12.13 -10.70
CA LEU A 163 -18.45 11.36 -9.62
C LEU A 163 -17.38 10.74 -8.68
N ALA A 164 -16.32 10.14 -9.22
CA ALA A 164 -15.25 9.53 -8.42
C ALA A 164 -14.47 10.58 -7.59
N PHE A 165 -14.14 11.72 -8.21
CA PHE A 165 -13.53 12.85 -7.53
C PHE A 165 -14.43 13.42 -6.43
N SER A 166 -15.72 13.64 -6.72
CA SER A 166 -16.71 14.12 -5.74
C SER A 166 -16.84 13.18 -4.53
N ALA A 167 -16.82 11.87 -4.77
CA ALA A 167 -16.86 10.86 -3.71
C ALA A 167 -15.65 10.97 -2.76
N VAL A 168 -14.42 10.97 -3.29
CA VAL A 168 -13.22 11.01 -2.44
C VAL A 168 -13.00 12.39 -1.80
N ALA A 169 -13.41 13.47 -2.47
CA ALA A 169 -13.40 14.82 -1.90
C ALA A 169 -14.33 14.94 -0.69
N MET A 170 -15.59 14.45 -0.80
CA MET A 170 -16.54 14.49 0.31
C MET A 170 -16.15 13.55 1.46
N ALA A 171 -15.65 12.34 1.16
CA ALA A 171 -15.12 11.44 2.19
C ALA A 171 -13.94 12.09 2.95
N SER A 172 -13.04 12.77 2.22
CA SER A 172 -11.90 13.47 2.82
C SER A 172 -12.35 14.60 3.76
N LEU A 173 -13.33 15.40 3.34
CA LEU A 173 -13.87 16.48 4.17
C LEU A 173 -14.65 15.95 5.38
N ALA A 174 -15.40 14.85 5.24
CA ALA A 174 -16.15 14.24 6.34
C ALA A 174 -15.25 13.60 7.42
N ASN A 175 -14.05 13.13 7.05
CA ASN A 175 -13.12 12.44 7.95
C ASN A 175 -12.28 13.37 8.85
N ARG A 176 -12.25 14.69 8.60
CA ARG A 176 -11.49 15.68 9.39
C ARG A 176 -12.01 15.72 10.85
N PRO A 177 -11.16 15.90 11.88
CA PRO A 177 -11.56 15.92 13.30
C PRO A 177 -12.85 16.70 13.61
N ASN A 178 -12.96 17.92 13.09
CA ASN A 178 -14.06 18.84 13.38
C ASN A 178 -15.38 18.50 12.62
N THR A 179 -15.33 17.59 11.65
CA THR A 179 -16.49 17.18 10.82
C THR A 179 -16.89 15.72 11.02
N ARG A 180 -16.14 14.92 11.80
CA ARG A 180 -16.40 13.48 12.09
C ARG A 180 -17.80 13.13 12.66
N GLY A 181 -18.61 14.12 13.03
CA GLY A 181 -20.04 13.93 13.36
C GLY A 181 -21.00 13.97 12.16
N GLN A 182 -20.58 14.51 11.01
CA GLN A 182 -21.41 14.78 9.82
C GLN A 182 -21.65 13.53 8.98
N ARG A 183 -22.37 12.54 9.55
CA ARG A 183 -22.72 11.27 8.89
C ARG A 183 -23.39 11.45 7.52
N VAL A 184 -24.11 12.57 7.32
CA VAL A 184 -24.75 12.91 6.04
C VAL A 184 -23.72 13.07 4.92
N LEU A 185 -22.62 13.79 5.14
CA LEU A 185 -21.60 14.03 4.12
C LEU A 185 -20.87 12.75 3.72
N PHE A 186 -20.58 11.88 4.69
CA PHE A 186 -20.00 10.56 4.40
C PHE A 186 -21.00 9.64 3.66
N SER A 187 -22.29 9.72 3.99
CA SER A 187 -23.35 9.01 3.25
C SER A 187 -23.49 9.51 1.81
N GLN A 188 -23.41 10.84 1.58
CA GLN A 188 -23.36 11.42 0.24
C GLN A 188 -22.11 10.95 -0.53
N ALA A 189 -20.96 10.88 0.14
CA ALA A 189 -19.71 10.39 -0.45
C ALA A 189 -19.82 8.93 -0.91
N ILE A 190 -20.39 8.04 -0.09
CA ILE A 190 -20.72 6.64 -0.48
C ILE A 190 -21.71 6.62 -1.65
N GLY A 191 -22.71 7.50 -1.65
CA GLY A 191 -23.67 7.64 -2.76
C GLY A 191 -23.02 8.03 -4.09
N GLN A 192 -22.05 8.94 -4.08
CA GLN A 192 -21.26 9.27 -5.26
C GLN A 192 -20.27 8.14 -5.63
N TYR A 193 -19.69 7.43 -4.65
CA TYR A 193 -18.82 6.28 -4.91
C TYR A 193 -19.56 5.16 -5.65
N ALA A 194 -20.79 4.83 -5.24
CA ALA A 194 -21.64 3.86 -5.92
C ALA A 194 -22.01 4.29 -7.35
N LYS A 195 -22.34 5.58 -7.56
CA LYS A 195 -22.58 6.14 -8.91
C LYS A 195 -21.32 6.11 -9.77
N ALA A 196 -20.16 6.45 -9.21
CA ALA A 196 -18.87 6.43 -9.88
C ALA A 196 -18.46 5.01 -10.28
N LEU A 197 -18.66 4.01 -9.43
CA LEU A 197 -18.48 2.60 -9.78
C LEU A 197 -19.39 2.19 -10.94
N LYS A 198 -20.68 2.57 -10.94
CA LYS A 198 -21.61 2.26 -12.04
C LYS A 198 -21.16 2.93 -13.35
N ALA A 199 -20.81 4.21 -13.30
CA ALA A 199 -20.39 5.00 -14.46
C ALA A 199 -19.04 4.52 -15.02
N THR A 200 -18.05 4.23 -14.18
CA THR A 200 -16.76 3.65 -14.58
C THR A 200 -16.96 2.26 -15.20
N ASN A 201 -17.79 1.40 -14.63
CA ASN A 201 -18.07 0.08 -15.23
C ASN A 201 -18.73 0.19 -16.61
N LEU A 202 -19.59 1.19 -16.85
CA LEU A 202 -20.13 1.47 -18.18
C LEU A 202 -19.04 1.98 -19.13
N ALA A 203 -18.21 2.93 -18.69
CA ALA A 203 -17.08 3.45 -19.47
C ALA A 203 -16.06 2.35 -19.85
N LEU A 204 -15.86 1.34 -18.99
CA LEU A 204 -15.03 0.17 -19.27
C LEU A 204 -15.68 -0.83 -20.26
N GLN A 205 -17.00 -0.81 -20.39
CA GLN A 205 -17.74 -1.63 -21.37
C GLN A 205 -17.72 -0.97 -22.75
N THR A 206 -17.87 0.35 -22.85
CA THR A 206 -17.85 1.12 -24.10
C THR A 206 -16.43 1.27 -24.67
N PRO A 207 -16.12 0.76 -25.88
CA PRO A 207 -14.76 0.79 -26.45
C PRO A 207 -14.14 2.19 -26.57
N ALA A 208 -14.96 3.21 -26.86
CA ALA A 208 -14.53 4.61 -26.99
C ALA A 208 -14.07 5.24 -25.66
N HIS A 209 -14.61 4.78 -24.52
CA HIS A 209 -14.30 5.34 -23.21
C HIS A 209 -13.31 4.48 -22.40
N GLN A 210 -13.19 3.19 -22.71
CA GLN A 210 -12.37 2.24 -21.94
C GLN A 210 -10.90 2.67 -21.79
N LYS A 211 -10.31 3.33 -22.79
CA LYS A 211 -8.88 3.70 -22.81
C LYS A 211 -8.60 5.19 -22.49
N THR A 212 -9.61 5.99 -22.16
CA THR A 212 -9.42 7.43 -21.96
C THR A 212 -8.71 7.75 -20.64
N ASP A 213 -8.04 8.89 -20.61
CA ASP A 213 -7.41 9.46 -19.42
C ASP A 213 -8.41 9.60 -18.27
N ALA A 214 -9.65 10.03 -18.56
CA ALA A 214 -10.74 10.16 -17.59
C ALA A 214 -11.09 8.83 -16.90
N THR A 215 -11.14 7.73 -17.65
CA THR A 215 -11.42 6.40 -17.10
C THR A 215 -10.32 5.91 -16.16
N LEU A 216 -9.04 6.18 -16.49
CA LEU A 216 -7.93 5.85 -15.60
C LEU A 216 -7.88 6.75 -14.36
N ALA A 217 -8.14 8.06 -14.52
CA ALA A 217 -8.23 9.01 -13.43
C ALA A 217 -9.37 8.66 -12.45
N ALA A 218 -10.54 8.25 -12.97
CA ALA A 218 -11.67 7.80 -12.15
C ALA A 218 -11.29 6.60 -11.28
N ILE A 219 -10.56 5.62 -11.82
CA ILE A 219 -10.12 4.43 -11.08
C ILE A 219 -9.05 4.77 -10.04
N LEU A 220 -8.15 5.72 -10.31
CA LEU A 220 -7.24 6.26 -9.29
C LEU A 220 -8.00 6.97 -8.15
N MET A 221 -9.06 7.72 -8.45
CA MET A 221 -9.91 8.36 -7.43
C MET A 221 -10.75 7.34 -6.65
N LEU A 222 -11.24 6.26 -7.28
CA LEU A 222 -11.92 5.15 -6.61
C LEU A 222 -10.96 4.38 -5.67
N GLY A 223 -9.72 4.11 -6.11
CA GLY A 223 -8.68 3.53 -5.24
C GLY A 223 -8.28 4.46 -4.08
N PHE A 224 -8.26 5.77 -4.31
CA PHE A 224 -7.99 6.74 -3.25
C PHE A 224 -9.18 6.92 -2.28
N PHE A 225 -10.42 6.73 -2.75
CA PHE A 225 -11.60 6.63 -1.87
C PHE A 225 -11.44 5.52 -0.83
N GLU A 226 -11.01 4.32 -1.24
CA GLU A 226 -10.73 3.22 -0.30
C GLU A 226 -9.63 3.59 0.71
N THR A 227 -8.62 4.36 0.29
CA THR A 227 -7.54 4.84 1.18
C THR A 227 -8.05 5.83 2.24
N VAL A 228 -8.97 6.72 1.87
CA VAL A 228 -9.59 7.69 2.77
C VAL A 228 -10.63 7.02 3.68
N ALA A 229 -11.52 6.20 3.12
CA ALA A 229 -12.75 5.75 3.76
C ALA A 229 -12.68 4.37 4.45
N SER A 230 -11.62 3.58 4.26
CA SER A 230 -11.56 2.22 4.81
C SER A 230 -11.42 2.19 6.33
N GLU A 231 -12.55 1.95 7.01
CA GLU A 231 -12.64 1.67 8.45
C GLU A 231 -12.66 0.17 8.79
N LYS A 232 -12.86 -0.70 7.78
CA LYS A 232 -12.96 -2.15 7.95
C LYS A 232 -11.60 -2.82 7.84
N SER A 233 -11.47 -4.04 8.37
CA SER A 233 -10.25 -4.86 8.33
C SER A 233 -9.74 -5.26 6.93
N ASN A 234 -10.44 -4.89 5.85
CA ASN A 234 -10.01 -5.16 4.48
C ASN A 234 -8.90 -4.18 4.05
N ALA A 235 -7.67 -4.44 4.49
CA ALA A 235 -6.47 -3.72 4.06
C ALA A 235 -6.21 -3.79 2.54
N MET A 236 -6.90 -4.69 1.82
CA MET A 236 -6.69 -4.96 0.40
C MET A 236 -7.68 -4.24 -0.53
N ALA A 237 -8.61 -3.43 -0.01
CA ALA A 237 -9.69 -2.84 -0.80
C ALA A 237 -9.19 -1.97 -1.98
N TRP A 238 -8.05 -1.29 -1.83
CA TRP A 238 -7.44 -0.47 -2.88
C TRP A 238 -6.68 -1.28 -3.96
N TYR A 239 -6.27 -2.53 -3.66
CA TYR A 239 -5.45 -3.34 -4.58
C TYR A 239 -6.19 -3.73 -5.87
N SER A 240 -7.50 -3.93 -5.82
CA SER A 240 -8.30 -4.27 -7.02
C SER A 240 -8.34 -3.10 -8.02
N HIS A 241 -8.46 -1.86 -7.51
CA HIS A 241 -8.37 -0.64 -8.31
C HIS A 241 -6.97 -0.47 -8.94
N VAL A 242 -5.90 -0.80 -8.20
CA VAL A 242 -4.52 -0.76 -8.72
C VAL A 242 -4.29 -1.83 -9.78
N ASP A 243 -4.64 -3.09 -9.54
CA ASP A 243 -4.51 -4.17 -10.52
C ASP A 243 -5.32 -3.84 -11.80
N GLY A 244 -6.49 -3.21 -11.68
CA GLY A 244 -7.28 -2.69 -12.80
C GLY A 244 -6.63 -1.52 -13.55
N ALA A 245 -6.06 -0.54 -12.82
CA ALA A 245 -5.37 0.61 -13.40
C ALA A 245 -4.09 0.21 -14.14
N VAL A 246 -3.34 -0.76 -13.62
CA VAL A 246 -2.17 -1.39 -14.26
C VAL A 246 -2.56 -2.02 -15.60
N GLN A 247 -3.65 -2.78 -15.64
CA GLN A 247 -4.15 -3.39 -16.87
C GLN A 247 -4.64 -2.35 -17.90
N LEU A 248 -5.22 -1.22 -17.45
CA LEU A 248 -5.55 -0.10 -18.32
C LEU A 248 -4.31 0.62 -18.88
N VAL A 249 -3.26 0.77 -18.09
CA VAL A 249 -1.97 1.27 -18.58
C VAL A 249 -1.40 0.34 -19.67
N ARG A 250 -1.49 -0.98 -19.50
CA ARG A 250 -1.19 -1.98 -20.56
C ARG A 250 -2.09 -1.82 -21.80
N MET A 251 -3.41 -1.60 -21.63
CA MET A 251 -4.34 -1.34 -22.75
C MET A 251 -4.03 -0.07 -23.56
N ARG A 252 -3.57 1.00 -22.89
CA ARG A 252 -3.25 2.30 -23.49
C ARG A 252 -1.88 2.29 -24.19
N GLY A 253 -0.94 1.46 -23.69
CA GLY A 253 0.40 1.31 -24.25
C GLY A 253 1.24 2.59 -24.18
N ARG A 254 2.44 2.59 -24.79
CA ARG A 254 3.36 3.75 -24.70
C ARG A 254 2.83 5.05 -25.31
N LYS A 255 1.72 5.03 -26.08
CA LYS A 255 1.06 6.24 -26.61
C LYS A 255 0.63 7.22 -25.49
N GLN A 256 0.28 6.72 -24.30
CA GLN A 256 -0.11 7.59 -23.17
C GLN A 256 1.03 8.47 -22.63
N LEU A 257 2.30 8.10 -22.89
CA LEU A 257 3.48 8.83 -22.40
C LEU A 257 3.77 10.12 -23.20
N ARG A 258 2.97 10.39 -24.25
CA ARG A 258 3.09 11.54 -25.16
C ARG A 258 2.30 12.78 -24.69
N THR A 259 1.30 12.62 -23.82
CA THR A 259 0.51 13.74 -23.27
C THR A 259 0.88 13.99 -21.81
N LYS A 260 0.76 15.24 -21.33
CA LYS A 260 1.07 15.57 -19.92
C LYS A 260 0.16 14.82 -18.94
N ALA A 261 -1.15 14.78 -19.21
CA ALA A 261 -2.12 14.06 -18.39
C ALA A 261 -1.84 12.55 -18.40
N GLY A 262 -1.64 11.95 -19.58
CA GLY A 262 -1.36 10.53 -19.72
C GLY A 262 -0.06 10.09 -19.06
N TYR A 263 0.96 10.96 -19.05
CA TYR A 263 2.23 10.73 -18.35
C TYR A 263 2.10 10.85 -16.82
N SER A 264 1.38 11.86 -16.32
CA SER A 264 1.14 12.03 -14.87
C SER A 264 0.29 10.89 -14.31
N LEU A 265 -0.72 10.44 -15.06
CA LEU A 265 -1.50 9.24 -14.76
C LEU A 265 -0.63 7.97 -14.74
N PHE A 266 0.27 7.80 -15.71
CA PHE A 266 1.21 6.67 -15.75
C PHE A 266 2.12 6.64 -14.52
N ILE A 267 2.67 7.80 -14.10
CA ILE A 267 3.47 7.91 -12.86
C ILE A 267 2.65 7.50 -11.63
N ALA A 268 1.41 8.00 -11.51
CA ALA A 268 0.53 7.68 -10.38
C ALA A 268 0.22 6.18 -10.30
N VAL A 269 -0.12 5.53 -11.42
CA VAL A 269 -0.32 4.07 -11.48
C VAL A 269 0.95 3.32 -11.13
N ARG A 270 2.11 3.72 -11.68
CA ARG A 270 3.41 3.08 -11.41
C ARG A 270 3.78 3.13 -9.93
N GLN A 271 3.56 4.26 -9.25
CA GLN A 271 3.82 4.37 -7.80
C GLN A 271 2.93 3.42 -6.99
N GLN A 272 1.62 3.38 -7.27
CA GLN A 272 0.68 2.49 -6.57
C GLN A 272 0.96 1.00 -6.87
N MET A 273 1.34 0.68 -8.11
CA MET A 273 1.77 -0.66 -8.51
C MET A 273 3.01 -1.10 -7.73
N LEU A 274 4.03 -0.25 -7.59
CA LEU A 274 5.26 -0.61 -6.87
C LEU A 274 5.01 -0.85 -5.37
N VAL A 275 4.18 -0.04 -4.73
CA VAL A 275 3.74 -0.26 -3.33
C VAL A 275 3.00 -1.59 -3.20
N SER A 276 2.08 -1.90 -4.13
CA SER A 276 1.36 -3.18 -4.20
C SER A 276 2.30 -4.38 -4.40
N ALA A 277 3.21 -4.28 -5.36
CA ALA A 277 4.15 -5.33 -5.75
C ALA A 277 5.17 -5.64 -4.64
N LEU A 278 5.78 -4.61 -4.03
CA LEU A 278 6.71 -4.79 -2.92
C LEU A 278 6.02 -5.26 -1.64
N SER A 279 4.79 -4.84 -1.36
CA SER A 279 4.07 -5.31 -0.16
C SER A 279 3.62 -6.76 -0.28
N GLY A 280 3.10 -7.15 -1.44
CA GLY A 280 2.56 -8.49 -1.70
C GLY A 280 3.53 -9.49 -2.32
N SER A 281 4.74 -9.06 -2.70
CA SER A 281 5.68 -9.80 -3.57
C SER A 281 5.04 -10.24 -4.90
N LYS A 282 4.27 -9.36 -5.55
CA LYS A 282 3.65 -9.64 -6.87
C LYS A 282 4.64 -9.39 -8.02
N PRO A 283 4.59 -10.16 -9.12
CA PRO A 283 5.32 -9.85 -10.35
C PRO A 283 4.80 -8.57 -11.01
N LEU A 284 5.71 -7.85 -11.68
CA LEU A 284 5.37 -6.69 -12.49
C LEU A 284 4.78 -7.15 -13.83
N SER A 285 3.55 -6.76 -14.13
CA SER A 285 2.98 -7.02 -15.47
C SER A 285 3.84 -6.34 -16.53
N MET A 286 4.30 -7.07 -17.54
CA MET A 286 5.22 -6.59 -18.59
C MET A 286 6.70 -6.37 -18.18
N GLY A 287 7.09 -6.69 -16.93
CA GLY A 287 8.48 -6.63 -16.46
C GLY A 287 9.02 -5.21 -16.22
N ALA A 288 10.12 -5.10 -15.46
CA ALA A 288 10.74 -3.84 -15.03
C ALA A 288 11.04 -2.90 -16.20
N GLU A 289 11.68 -3.41 -17.25
CA GLU A 289 12.08 -2.67 -18.46
C GLU A 289 10.92 -1.90 -19.11
N TRP A 290 9.71 -2.46 -19.09
CA TRP A 290 8.56 -1.75 -19.66
C TRP A 290 8.14 -0.53 -18.83
N TRP A 291 8.27 -0.63 -17.50
CA TRP A 291 7.89 0.41 -16.54
C TRP A 291 8.95 1.48 -16.28
N ILE A 292 10.17 1.33 -16.79
CA ILE A 292 11.28 2.30 -16.62
C ILE A 292 11.71 2.98 -17.93
N ALA A 293 11.16 2.57 -19.08
CA ALA A 293 11.51 3.10 -20.40
C ALA A 293 11.12 4.57 -20.69
N ASP A 294 10.71 5.33 -19.67
CA ASP A 294 10.60 6.80 -19.67
C ASP A 294 11.74 7.50 -18.92
N ALA A 295 12.82 6.77 -18.60
CA ALA A 295 13.96 7.19 -17.77
C ALA A 295 14.53 8.58 -18.07
N GLU A 296 14.61 8.95 -19.35
CA GLU A 296 15.13 10.24 -19.84
C GLU A 296 14.46 11.46 -19.20
N LYS A 297 13.22 11.32 -18.71
CA LYS A 297 12.39 12.42 -18.19
C LYS A 297 12.62 12.79 -16.73
N ASP A 298 13.32 11.97 -15.95
CA ASP A 298 13.66 12.26 -14.55
C ASP A 298 14.91 11.48 -14.13
N LYS A 299 16.07 12.14 -14.21
CA LYS A 299 17.38 11.51 -14.02
C LYS A 299 17.62 11.00 -12.59
N ILE A 300 16.93 11.51 -11.57
CA ILE A 300 17.19 11.19 -10.16
C ILE A 300 16.07 10.28 -9.61
N GLY A 301 14.81 10.62 -9.83
CA GLY A 301 13.67 9.82 -9.39
C GLY A 301 13.48 8.53 -10.19
N ILE A 302 14.10 8.37 -11.37
CA ILE A 302 14.10 7.08 -12.07
C ILE A 302 14.89 6.00 -11.32
N PHE A 303 16.02 6.33 -10.66
CA PHE A 303 16.82 5.31 -9.96
C PHE A 303 16.01 4.61 -8.88
N VAL A 304 15.35 5.37 -8.01
CA VAL A 304 14.43 4.85 -6.97
C VAL A 304 13.31 3.99 -7.59
N THR A 305 12.83 4.38 -8.76
CA THR A 305 11.80 3.63 -9.51
C THR A 305 12.33 2.31 -10.06
N ALA A 306 13.51 2.30 -10.70
CA ALA A 306 14.14 1.14 -11.32
C ALA A 306 14.70 0.15 -10.29
N LEU A 307 15.22 0.63 -9.16
CA LEU A 307 15.51 -0.18 -7.99
C LEU A 307 14.24 -0.89 -7.50
N SER A 308 13.16 -0.14 -7.28
CA SER A 308 11.88 -0.69 -6.82
C SER A 308 11.32 -1.74 -7.79
N CYS A 309 11.50 -1.55 -9.11
CA CYS A 309 11.11 -2.54 -10.12
C CYS A 309 11.93 -3.84 -9.99
N ARG A 310 13.27 -3.74 -10.06
CA ARG A 310 14.17 -4.91 -10.00
C ARG A 310 14.06 -5.66 -8.67
N LEU A 311 13.78 -4.96 -7.58
CA LEU A 311 13.51 -5.52 -6.26
C LEU A 311 12.19 -6.30 -6.20
N ALA A 312 11.14 -5.84 -6.89
CA ALA A 312 9.89 -6.60 -6.97
C ALA A 312 10.10 -7.94 -7.68
N GLU A 313 10.87 -7.94 -8.77
CA GLU A 313 11.26 -9.16 -9.51
C GLU A 313 12.16 -10.06 -8.66
N LEU A 314 13.22 -9.53 -8.04
CA LEU A 314 14.09 -10.27 -7.12
C LEU A 314 13.30 -10.98 -6.00
N ARG A 315 12.25 -10.34 -5.47
CA ARG A 315 11.39 -10.93 -4.44
C ARG A 315 10.44 -12.01 -4.95
N VAL A 316 10.05 -11.96 -6.23
CA VAL A 316 9.31 -13.04 -6.88
C VAL A 316 10.23 -14.23 -7.11
N ASP A 317 11.41 -14.00 -7.69
CA ASP A 317 12.43 -15.03 -7.91
C ASP A 317 12.79 -15.75 -6.59
N LEU A 318 13.04 -14.97 -5.53
CA LEU A 318 13.31 -15.51 -4.20
C LEU A 318 12.15 -16.33 -3.63
N ASN A 319 10.90 -15.86 -3.76
CA ASN A 319 9.74 -16.61 -3.28
C ASN A 319 9.53 -17.92 -4.04
N ASN A 320 9.71 -17.91 -5.36
CA ASN A 320 9.65 -19.11 -6.19
C ASN A 320 10.77 -20.08 -5.80
N ALA A 321 12.01 -19.61 -5.68
CA ALA A 321 13.16 -20.42 -5.27
C ALA A 321 12.95 -21.08 -3.90
N LEU A 322 12.71 -20.30 -2.84
CA LEU A 322 12.64 -20.83 -1.47
C LEU A 322 11.40 -21.71 -1.21
N SER A 323 10.37 -21.65 -2.08
CA SER A 323 9.19 -22.51 -1.99
C SER A 323 9.23 -23.77 -2.87
N THR A 324 10.21 -23.93 -3.77
CA THR A 324 10.26 -25.05 -4.72
C THR A 324 11.60 -25.79 -4.79
N PHE A 325 12.71 -25.15 -4.40
CA PHE A 325 14.04 -25.74 -4.59
C PHE A 325 14.38 -26.75 -3.48
N PRO A 326 14.83 -27.98 -3.80
CA PRO A 326 15.49 -28.84 -2.84
C PRO A 326 16.86 -28.27 -2.45
N ARG A 327 17.38 -28.61 -1.26
CA ARG A 327 18.69 -28.16 -0.77
C ARG A 327 19.81 -29.04 -1.34
N THR A 328 20.15 -28.83 -2.61
CA THR A 328 21.27 -29.48 -3.31
C THR A 328 22.34 -28.44 -3.70
N PRO A 329 23.58 -28.85 -4.05
CA PRO A 329 24.66 -27.92 -4.42
C PRO A 329 24.29 -26.95 -5.55
N GLU A 330 23.51 -27.41 -6.52
CA GLU A 330 23.08 -26.64 -7.69
C GLU A 330 22.12 -25.52 -7.28
N TYR A 331 21.10 -25.85 -6.49
CA TYR A 331 20.16 -24.84 -5.98
C TYR A 331 20.77 -23.93 -4.90
N LEU A 332 21.79 -24.39 -4.16
CA LEU A 332 22.61 -23.52 -3.31
C LEU A 332 23.36 -22.47 -4.15
N GLN A 333 23.84 -22.82 -5.33
CA GLN A 333 24.46 -21.86 -6.27
C GLN A 333 23.43 -20.85 -6.80
N GLU A 334 22.20 -21.29 -7.11
CA GLU A 334 21.12 -20.40 -7.57
C GLU A 334 20.62 -19.44 -6.47
N VAL A 335 20.37 -19.92 -5.25
CA VAL A 335 20.00 -19.03 -4.12
C VAL A 335 21.15 -18.07 -3.78
N SER A 336 22.40 -18.50 -3.95
CA SER A 336 23.58 -17.61 -3.87
C SER A 336 23.69 -16.62 -5.05
N SER A 337 23.07 -16.91 -6.20
CA SER A 337 22.92 -15.98 -7.32
C SER A 337 21.90 -14.89 -6.99
N ILE A 338 20.74 -15.29 -6.44
CA ILE A 338 19.70 -14.36 -5.94
C ILE A 338 20.26 -13.49 -4.79
N MET A 339 21.06 -14.06 -3.89
CA MET A 339 21.71 -13.31 -2.80
C MET A 339 22.66 -12.23 -3.33
N ARG A 340 23.53 -12.57 -4.30
CA ARG A 340 24.45 -11.62 -4.94
C ARG A 340 23.71 -10.52 -5.72
N ARG A 341 22.60 -10.85 -6.39
CA ARG A 341 21.72 -9.84 -7.01
C ARG A 341 21.18 -8.85 -5.97
N GLY A 342 20.77 -9.32 -4.79
CA GLY A 342 20.36 -8.45 -3.67
C GLY A 342 21.50 -7.56 -3.17
N GLN A 343 22.69 -8.13 -2.96
CA GLN A 343 23.88 -7.38 -2.53
C GLN A 343 24.30 -6.31 -3.56
N ALA A 344 24.20 -6.60 -4.86
CA ALA A 344 24.46 -5.62 -5.92
C ALA A 344 23.46 -4.45 -5.90
N LEU A 345 22.15 -4.72 -5.72
CA LEU A 345 21.16 -3.65 -5.60
C LEU A 345 21.41 -2.74 -4.39
N GLU A 346 21.92 -3.25 -3.27
CA GLU A 346 22.32 -2.43 -2.11
C GLU A 346 23.58 -1.60 -2.40
N ALA A 347 24.57 -2.16 -3.10
CA ALA A 347 25.76 -1.41 -3.52
C ALA A 347 25.40 -0.22 -4.43
N GLU A 348 24.53 -0.44 -5.43
CA GLU A 348 23.99 0.64 -6.28
C GLU A 348 23.29 1.73 -5.45
N CYS A 349 22.61 1.38 -4.35
CA CYS A 349 21.97 2.37 -3.48
C CYS A 349 22.99 3.28 -2.79
N VAL A 350 24.12 2.71 -2.33
CA VAL A 350 25.20 3.45 -1.68
C VAL A 350 25.93 4.34 -2.71
N GLU A 351 26.16 3.85 -3.93
CA GLU A 351 26.74 4.64 -5.03
C GLU A 351 25.84 5.82 -5.42
N TRP A 352 24.53 5.60 -5.54
CA TRP A 352 23.57 6.67 -5.80
C TRP A 352 23.52 7.70 -4.67
N GLU A 353 23.48 7.24 -3.41
CA GLU A 353 23.51 8.11 -2.22
C GLU A 353 24.81 8.93 -2.14
N ALA A 354 25.96 8.37 -2.55
CA ALA A 354 27.21 9.10 -2.68
C ALA A 354 27.13 10.17 -3.80
N ALA A 355 26.52 9.85 -4.94
CA ALA A 355 26.46 10.73 -6.12
C ALA A 355 25.43 11.89 -6.06
N LEU A 356 24.57 11.96 -5.04
CA LEU A 356 23.52 13.00 -4.96
C LEU A 356 24.06 14.43 -4.70
N PRO A 357 23.49 15.48 -5.33
CA PRO A 357 23.74 16.87 -4.96
C PRO A 357 23.17 17.24 -3.58
N ASP A 358 23.76 18.23 -2.90
CA ASP A 358 23.40 18.66 -1.53
C ASP A 358 22.01 19.30 -1.40
N GLU A 359 21.36 19.63 -2.51
CA GLU A 359 19.95 20.06 -2.56
C GLU A 359 18.98 18.88 -2.44
N TRP A 360 19.45 17.67 -2.77
CA TRP A 360 18.67 16.42 -2.69
C TRP A 360 18.94 15.65 -1.40
N ARG A 361 20.00 15.97 -0.65
CA ARG A 361 20.34 15.29 0.63
C ARG A 361 19.39 15.71 1.77
N PRO A 362 19.07 14.79 2.71
CA PRO A 362 18.44 15.16 3.98
C PRO A 362 19.35 16.10 4.77
N ARG A 363 18.78 17.07 5.47
CA ARG A 363 19.51 17.95 6.40
C ARG A 363 18.97 17.75 7.80
N THR A 364 19.76 17.18 8.70
CA THR A 364 19.43 17.15 10.13
C THR A 364 19.48 18.57 10.67
N VAL A 365 18.37 19.05 11.24
CA VAL A 365 18.24 20.43 11.74
C VAL A 365 18.06 20.54 13.25
N SER A 366 17.83 19.42 13.93
CA SER A 366 17.71 19.36 15.39
C SER A 366 17.89 17.94 15.90
N TRP A 367 18.11 17.85 17.22
CA TRP A 367 18.10 16.62 17.99
C TRP A 367 17.11 16.79 19.15
N VAL A 368 16.33 15.75 19.46
CA VAL A 368 15.31 15.75 20.52
C VAL A 368 15.67 14.69 21.54
N ASP A 369 16.07 15.08 22.75
CA ASP A 369 16.56 14.12 23.75
C ASP A 369 15.46 13.33 24.47
N GLN A 370 14.25 13.91 24.58
CA GLN A 370 13.18 13.40 25.45
C GLN A 370 11.78 13.60 24.85
N VAL A 371 10.84 12.73 25.24
CA VAL A 371 9.42 12.85 24.87
C VAL A 371 8.71 13.84 25.80
N PRO A 372 8.12 14.94 25.28
CA PRO A 372 7.30 15.84 26.08
C PRO A 372 6.12 15.11 26.72
N GLY A 373 6.03 15.12 28.06
CA GLY A 373 4.99 14.43 28.82
C GLY A 373 5.10 12.90 28.86
N GLY A 374 6.16 12.30 28.32
CA GLY A 374 6.47 10.86 28.42
C GLY A 374 5.59 9.91 27.58
N ASP A 375 4.45 10.34 27.04
CA ASP A 375 3.57 9.50 26.21
C ASP A 375 4.07 9.40 24.76
N ILE A 376 4.92 8.39 24.53
CA ILE A 376 5.52 8.12 23.22
C ILE A 376 4.50 7.69 22.15
N THR A 377 3.25 7.37 22.50
CA THR A 377 2.21 7.14 21.47
C THR A 377 1.76 8.44 20.82
N LYS A 378 1.75 9.54 21.59
CA LYS A 378 1.24 10.86 21.17
C LYS A 378 2.32 11.82 20.70
N ALA A 379 3.58 11.61 21.09
CA ALA A 379 4.73 12.41 20.70
C ALA A 379 4.81 12.67 19.18
N GLU A 380 4.91 13.93 18.75
CA GLU A 380 5.03 14.29 17.32
C GLU A 380 6.39 13.92 16.72
N VAL A 381 7.42 13.86 17.55
CA VAL A 381 8.81 13.53 17.22
C VAL A 381 9.26 12.39 18.14
N PHE A 382 10.05 11.44 17.60
CA PHE A 382 10.72 10.40 18.37
C PHE A 382 12.09 10.91 18.84
N PRO A 383 12.59 10.53 20.04
CA PRO A 383 13.91 10.98 20.50
C PRO A 383 15.05 10.59 19.54
N GLY A 384 15.89 11.57 19.20
CA GLY A 384 16.90 11.46 18.14
C GLY A 384 16.86 12.64 17.16
N LYS A 385 17.45 12.46 15.98
CA LYS A 385 17.53 13.50 14.94
C LYS A 385 16.19 13.80 14.24
N VAL A 386 16.05 15.04 13.76
CA VAL A 386 14.95 15.50 12.89
C VAL A 386 15.52 16.01 11.57
N ASP A 387 15.06 15.41 10.46
CA ASP A 387 15.55 15.72 9.11
C ASP A 387 14.55 16.60 8.32
N MET A 388 15.11 17.55 7.57
CA MET A 388 14.40 18.45 6.65
C MET A 388 14.87 18.23 5.21
N TYR A 389 14.01 18.62 4.26
CA TYR A 389 14.22 18.45 2.83
C TYR A 389 13.77 19.70 2.05
N THR A 390 14.36 19.90 0.87
CA THR A 390 14.03 21.02 -0.04
C THR A 390 12.59 20.97 -0.54
N ASP A 391 12.04 19.76 -0.79
CA ASP A 391 10.62 19.54 -1.10
C ASP A 391 10.13 18.16 -0.59
N ILE A 392 8.80 18.03 -0.45
CA ILE A 392 8.13 16.80 0.00
C ILE A 392 8.26 15.64 -1.00
N SER A 393 8.41 15.89 -2.30
CA SER A 393 8.68 14.84 -3.30
C SER A 393 10.08 14.25 -3.14
N ILE A 394 11.07 15.04 -2.71
CA ILE A 394 12.43 14.56 -2.38
C ILE A 394 12.39 13.68 -1.12
N ALA A 395 11.73 14.15 -0.06
CA ALA A 395 11.55 13.37 1.17
C ALA A 395 10.83 12.02 0.92
N ASN A 396 9.80 12.04 0.06
CA ASN A 396 9.10 10.83 -0.39
C ASN A 396 10.05 9.87 -1.14
N LEU A 397 10.86 10.36 -2.08
CA LEU A 397 11.83 9.53 -2.80
C LEU A 397 12.86 8.87 -1.86
N TRP A 398 13.35 9.60 -0.85
CA TRP A 398 14.22 9.04 0.19
C TRP A 398 13.54 7.94 1.00
N ASN A 399 12.29 8.14 1.43
CA ASN A 399 11.57 7.12 2.20
C ASN A 399 11.19 5.89 1.36
N GLN A 400 10.91 6.06 0.05
CA GLN A 400 10.79 4.94 -0.88
C GLN A 400 12.12 4.17 -1.03
N MET A 401 13.24 4.87 -1.17
CA MET A 401 14.60 4.29 -1.23
C MET A 401 14.93 3.49 0.04
N ARG A 402 14.75 4.09 1.22
CA ARG A 402 15.03 3.45 2.52
C ARG A 402 14.20 2.17 2.73
N VAL A 403 12.92 2.18 2.33
CA VAL A 403 12.06 0.99 2.39
C VAL A 403 12.47 -0.08 1.36
N ALA A 404 12.94 0.31 0.18
CA ALA A 404 13.50 -0.64 -0.79
C ALA A 404 14.75 -1.34 -0.22
N ARG A 405 15.69 -0.61 0.39
CA ARG A 405 16.89 -1.16 1.05
C ARG A 405 16.55 -2.10 2.21
N LEU A 406 15.55 -1.78 3.04
CA LEU A 406 15.04 -2.70 4.07
C LEU A 406 14.54 -4.03 3.48
N PHE A 407 13.85 -3.99 2.34
CA PHE A 407 13.38 -5.20 1.65
C PHE A 407 14.49 -5.94 0.88
N ILE A 408 15.52 -5.26 0.37
CA ILE A 408 16.75 -5.88 -0.17
C ILE A 408 17.46 -6.65 0.96
N SER A 409 17.69 -5.98 2.09
CA SER A 409 18.29 -6.59 3.28
C SER A 409 17.50 -7.80 3.77
N GLY A 410 16.16 -7.71 3.82
CA GLY A 410 15.28 -8.82 4.17
C GLY A 410 15.33 -9.99 3.17
N ALA A 411 15.58 -9.72 1.88
CA ALA A 411 15.77 -10.75 0.85
C ALA A 411 17.13 -11.46 1.00
N VAL A 412 18.21 -10.71 1.22
CA VAL A 412 19.57 -11.26 1.44
C VAL A 412 19.60 -12.16 2.69
N VAL A 413 18.99 -11.73 3.80
CA VAL A 413 18.90 -12.56 5.03
C VAL A 413 18.07 -13.83 4.81
N ARG A 414 17.03 -13.80 3.95
CA ARG A 414 16.27 -15.00 3.58
C ARG A 414 17.11 -15.98 2.75
N CYS A 415 17.93 -15.50 1.82
CA CYS A 415 18.89 -16.36 1.11
C CYS A 415 19.87 -17.01 2.09
N ALA A 416 20.52 -16.21 2.93
CA ALA A 416 21.47 -16.70 3.93
C ALA A 416 20.84 -17.76 4.84
N ALA A 417 19.61 -17.51 5.34
CA ALA A 417 18.88 -18.46 6.18
C ALA A 417 18.46 -19.76 5.49
N TRP A 418 18.23 -19.73 4.17
CA TRP A 418 17.97 -20.96 3.43
C TRP A 418 19.25 -21.77 3.19
N ILE A 419 20.35 -21.07 2.87
CA ILE A 419 21.68 -21.62 2.57
C ILE A 419 22.34 -22.24 3.82
N CYS A 420 22.33 -21.54 4.96
CA CYS A 420 23.02 -22.02 6.19
C CYS A 420 22.23 -23.09 6.97
N SER A 421 20.96 -23.30 6.64
CA SER A 421 20.08 -24.25 7.32
C SER A 421 20.71 -25.65 7.41
N PRO A 422 20.78 -26.28 8.61
CA PRO A 422 20.03 -25.96 9.82
C PRO A 422 20.70 -24.99 10.81
N VAL A 423 21.85 -24.38 10.48
CA VAL A 423 22.52 -23.38 11.34
C VAL A 423 21.67 -22.12 11.47
N ASP A 424 21.67 -21.48 12.65
CA ASP A 424 20.96 -20.21 12.85
C ASP A 424 21.59 -19.09 12.01
N TYR A 425 20.79 -18.55 11.08
CA TYR A 425 21.14 -17.43 10.21
C TYR A 425 21.58 -16.18 10.96
N ARG A 426 21.25 -16.05 12.25
CA ARG A 426 21.72 -14.94 13.08
C ARG A 426 23.23 -14.91 13.31
N THR A 427 23.93 -16.01 13.00
CA THR A 427 25.39 -16.11 13.08
C THR A 427 26.11 -15.69 11.79
N THR A 428 25.40 -15.41 10.69
CA THR A 428 26.03 -15.09 9.40
C THR A 428 26.36 -13.58 9.28
N PRO A 429 27.38 -13.20 8.49
CA PRO A 429 27.73 -11.79 8.30
C PRO A 429 26.62 -10.99 7.62
N GLU A 430 25.79 -11.61 6.79
CA GLU A 430 24.62 -10.99 6.15
C GLU A 430 23.61 -10.52 7.19
N TYR A 431 23.32 -11.33 8.22
CA TYR A 431 22.43 -10.91 9.30
C TYR A 431 23.05 -9.78 10.13
N ALA A 432 24.34 -9.88 10.45
CA ALA A 432 25.04 -8.82 11.19
C ALA A 432 25.07 -7.49 10.42
N GLN A 433 25.21 -7.52 9.09
CA GLN A 433 25.09 -6.34 8.22
C GLN A 433 23.65 -5.82 8.17
N ALA A 434 22.68 -6.71 7.99
CA ALA A 434 21.26 -6.38 7.93
C ALA A 434 20.74 -5.69 9.20
N VAL A 435 21.20 -6.12 10.38
CA VAL A 435 20.86 -5.48 11.67
C VAL A 435 21.32 -4.03 11.68
N ARG A 436 22.60 -3.76 11.35
CA ARG A 436 23.16 -2.39 11.34
C ARG A 436 22.41 -1.49 10.35
N LEU A 437 22.41 -1.90 9.07
CA LEU A 437 21.75 -1.18 7.98
C LEU A 437 20.28 -0.89 8.30
N SER A 438 19.54 -1.87 8.84
CA SER A 438 18.12 -1.67 9.13
C SER A 438 17.88 -0.71 10.28
N VAL A 439 18.69 -0.73 11.35
CA VAL A 439 18.56 0.22 12.47
C VAL A 439 18.77 1.65 12.00
N ASP A 440 19.75 1.88 11.14
CA ASP A 440 20.03 3.19 10.55
C ASP A 440 18.85 3.64 9.67
N LEU A 441 18.44 2.81 8.70
CA LEU A 441 17.31 3.10 7.79
C LEU A 441 15.98 3.35 8.51
N ILE A 442 15.70 2.62 9.61
CA ILE A 442 14.51 2.80 10.44
C ILE A 442 14.56 4.15 11.16
N THR A 443 15.71 4.50 11.73
CA THR A 443 15.95 5.80 12.40
C THR A 443 15.81 6.95 11.40
N ASP A 444 16.26 6.74 10.16
CA ASP A 444 16.17 7.67 9.04
C ASP A 444 14.72 7.97 8.58
N VAL A 445 13.87 6.93 8.44
CA VAL A 445 12.44 7.11 8.13
C VAL A 445 11.71 7.80 9.28
N ILE A 446 12.08 7.50 10.52
CA ILE A 446 11.56 8.18 11.73
C ILE A 446 11.96 9.67 11.71
N ALA A 447 13.22 10.00 11.44
CA ALA A 447 13.74 11.37 11.38
C ALA A 447 13.07 12.24 10.30
N ALA A 448 12.67 11.64 9.18
CA ALA A 448 11.95 12.31 8.09
C ALA A 448 10.44 12.49 8.35
N THR A 449 9.86 11.71 9.28
CA THR A 449 8.41 11.70 9.53
C THR A 449 7.86 13.07 9.96
N PRO A 450 8.49 13.85 10.86
CA PRO A 450 7.99 15.18 11.24
C PRO A 450 7.86 16.12 10.03
N TYR A 451 8.84 16.14 9.11
CA TYR A 451 8.79 16.99 7.92
C TYR A 451 7.60 16.65 7.00
N HIS A 452 7.34 15.35 6.78
CA HIS A 452 6.14 14.93 6.06
C HIS A 452 4.85 15.34 6.78
N LEU A 453 4.81 15.23 8.12
CA LEU A 453 3.65 15.59 8.94
C LEU A 453 3.57 17.09 9.31
N GLY A 454 4.35 17.95 8.65
CA GLY A 454 4.21 19.42 8.69
C GLY A 454 5.31 20.19 9.42
N TRP A 455 6.26 19.56 10.12
CA TRP A 455 7.30 20.29 10.85
C TRP A 455 8.24 21.05 9.90
N ARG A 456 8.58 22.29 10.26
CA ARG A 456 9.45 23.20 9.50
C ARG A 456 10.38 23.96 10.43
N VAL A 457 11.50 24.43 9.86
CA VAL A 457 12.38 25.43 10.49
C VAL A 457 11.78 26.81 10.20
N SER A 458 11.51 27.59 11.24
CA SER A 458 11.06 28.99 11.10
C SER A 458 12.22 29.93 10.77
N GLN A 459 11.94 31.16 10.32
CA GLN A 459 12.99 32.15 9.97
C GLN A 459 13.99 32.43 11.10
N GLY A 460 13.60 32.25 12.37
CA GLY A 460 14.49 32.34 13.54
C GLY A 460 15.22 31.05 13.90
N GLY A 461 15.33 30.07 12.99
CA GLY A 461 16.00 28.78 13.23
C GLY A 461 15.22 27.77 14.10
N ILE A 462 14.17 28.21 14.80
CA ILE A 462 13.38 27.36 15.70
C ILE A 462 12.52 26.38 14.90
N LEU A 463 12.61 25.08 15.23
CA LEU A 463 11.67 24.06 14.76
C LEU A 463 10.26 24.31 15.31
N LYS A 464 9.26 24.27 14.42
CA LYS A 464 7.84 24.32 14.78
C LYS A 464 7.06 23.34 13.90
N SER A 465 5.95 22.81 14.42
CA SER A 465 4.90 22.28 13.54
C SER A 465 4.40 23.43 12.67
N GLY A 466 4.44 23.28 11.34
CA GLY A 466 4.44 24.39 10.41
C GLY A 466 3.40 24.25 9.29
N ASP A 467 2.92 25.40 8.83
CA ASP A 467 1.86 25.45 7.83
C ASP A 467 2.34 25.10 6.43
N PHE A 468 1.50 24.36 5.71
CA PHE A 468 1.62 24.19 4.26
C PHE A 468 0.67 25.16 3.52
N ALA A 469 0.51 26.36 4.08
CA ALA A 469 -0.20 27.48 3.49
C ALA A 469 0.44 27.89 2.15
N SER A 470 -0.36 28.44 1.24
CA SER A 470 0.14 28.94 -0.04
C SER A 470 1.02 30.19 0.17
N PRO A 471 1.99 30.50 -0.70
CA PRO A 471 2.62 31.83 -0.73
C PRO A 471 1.63 32.98 -1.01
N TYR A 472 0.36 32.67 -1.28
CA TYR A 472 -0.76 33.62 -1.41
C TYR A 472 -1.77 33.56 -0.24
N SER A 473 -1.50 32.78 0.80
CA SER A 473 -2.34 32.67 1.99
C SER A 473 -1.79 33.55 3.10
N GLY A 474 -2.35 34.75 3.27
CA GLY A 474 -2.04 35.63 4.39
C GLY A 474 -2.37 35.01 5.75
N ASP A 475 -1.78 35.55 6.80
CA ASP A 475 -1.90 35.08 8.19
C ASP A 475 -3.37 34.93 8.61
N SER A 476 -3.82 33.67 8.75
CA SER A 476 -5.25 33.35 8.88
C SER A 476 -5.52 32.11 9.75
N GLY A 477 -4.63 31.81 10.71
CA GLY A 477 -4.93 31.12 11.98
C GLY A 477 -5.47 29.68 11.97
N VAL A 478 -5.81 29.08 10.83
CA VAL A 478 -6.39 27.72 10.73
C VAL A 478 -5.31 26.73 10.26
N THR A 479 -4.36 26.48 11.16
CA THR A 479 -3.14 25.71 10.89
C THR A 479 -3.43 24.23 10.60
N SER A 480 -2.83 23.67 9.55
CA SER A 480 -2.91 22.22 9.26
C SER A 480 -1.78 21.76 8.34
N SER A 481 -1.10 20.68 8.73
CA SER A 481 -0.29 19.88 7.81
C SER A 481 -1.17 19.30 6.70
N LYS A 482 -0.69 19.30 5.44
CA LYS A 482 -1.43 18.69 4.32
C LYS A 482 -1.51 17.17 4.47
N ALA A 483 -2.71 16.62 4.28
CA ALA A 483 -2.95 15.19 4.39
C ALA A 483 -2.12 14.34 3.40
N ILE A 484 -1.63 14.88 2.27
CA ILE A 484 -0.70 14.20 1.36
C ILE A 484 0.59 13.70 2.06
N GLY A 485 1.08 14.42 3.07
CA GLY A 485 2.23 13.98 3.87
C GLY A 485 1.92 12.70 4.65
N GLY A 486 0.69 12.55 5.12
CA GLY A 486 0.17 11.30 5.66
C GLY A 486 0.14 10.18 4.63
N VAL A 487 -0.34 10.46 3.40
CA VAL A 487 -0.38 9.46 2.31
C VAL A 487 1.02 8.90 2.02
N PHE A 488 2.02 9.77 1.86
CA PHE A 488 3.40 9.36 1.62
C PHE A 488 4.02 8.60 2.80
N MET A 489 3.61 8.87 4.04
CA MET A 489 4.15 8.19 5.22
C MET A 489 3.44 6.88 5.58
N MET A 490 2.22 6.61 5.13
CA MET A 490 1.49 5.37 5.48
C MET A 490 2.30 4.10 5.21
N TRP A 491 2.88 3.98 4.01
CA TRP A 491 3.61 2.78 3.61
C TRP A 491 5.01 2.67 4.22
N PRO A 492 5.84 3.74 4.31
CA PRO A 492 7.09 3.70 5.07
C PRO A 492 6.88 3.39 6.57
N LEU A 493 5.93 4.06 7.25
CA LEU A 493 5.62 3.79 8.66
C LEU A 493 5.16 2.34 8.86
N PHE A 494 4.24 1.85 8.02
CA PHE A 494 3.83 0.45 8.05
C PHE A 494 5.03 -0.50 7.85
N SER A 495 5.86 -0.25 6.85
CA SER A 495 7.01 -1.08 6.51
C SER A 495 8.00 -1.18 7.68
N ILE A 496 8.42 -0.05 8.27
CA ILE A 496 9.33 -0.09 9.43
C ILE A 496 8.67 -0.71 10.66
N SER A 497 7.36 -0.51 10.89
CA SER A 497 6.64 -1.09 12.04
C SER A 497 6.60 -2.63 12.06
N ASN A 498 6.82 -3.25 10.90
CA ASN A 498 6.80 -4.69 10.68
C ASN A 498 8.21 -5.33 10.70
N MET A 499 9.29 -4.55 10.72
CA MET A 499 10.66 -5.09 10.76
C MET A 499 10.97 -5.77 12.10
N ASP A 500 11.90 -6.72 12.10
CA ASP A 500 12.44 -7.31 13.33
C ASP A 500 13.38 -6.32 14.06
N TYR A 501 14.06 -5.46 13.29
CA TYR A 501 15.12 -4.57 13.76
C TYR A 501 14.63 -3.27 14.43
N ILE A 502 13.34 -2.93 14.36
CA ILE A 502 12.77 -1.76 15.03
C ILE A 502 12.56 -2.06 16.52
N SER A 503 13.08 -1.18 17.39
CA SER A 503 12.87 -1.29 18.85
C SER A 503 11.39 -1.11 19.22
N ASP A 504 10.95 -1.67 20.34
CA ASP A 504 9.53 -1.56 20.73
C ASP A 504 9.09 -0.11 21.01
N ALA A 505 9.98 0.75 21.51
CA ALA A 505 9.71 2.18 21.68
C ALA A 505 9.44 2.87 20.32
N GLN A 506 10.30 2.63 19.32
CA GLN A 506 10.08 3.13 17.96
C GLN A 506 8.81 2.52 17.35
N ARG A 507 8.55 1.21 17.53
CA ARG A 507 7.39 0.51 16.98
C ARG A 507 6.07 1.05 17.52
N VAL A 508 6.03 1.35 18.83
CA VAL A 508 4.88 1.99 19.49
C VAL A 508 4.68 3.42 18.98
N TRP A 509 5.75 4.20 18.84
CA TRP A 509 5.69 5.55 18.27
C TRP A 509 5.16 5.57 16.83
N VAL A 510 5.70 4.69 15.97
CA VAL A 510 5.31 4.54 14.56
C VAL A 510 3.84 4.16 14.43
N LYS A 511 3.33 3.25 15.27
CA LYS A 511 1.88 2.95 15.34
C LYS A 511 1.08 4.17 15.81
N GLY A 512 1.59 4.95 16.76
CA GLY A 512 1.02 6.23 17.16
C GLY A 512 0.96 7.26 16.01
N ARG A 513 1.98 7.32 15.14
CA ARG A 513 1.97 8.17 13.94
C ARG A 513 0.99 7.69 12.87
N LEU A 514 0.85 6.38 12.66
CA LEU A 514 -0.22 5.82 11.80
C LEU A 514 -1.62 6.17 12.34
N MET A 515 -1.81 6.11 13.66
CA MET A 515 -3.05 6.57 14.30
C MET A 515 -3.28 8.08 14.11
N TYR A 516 -2.25 8.93 14.24
CA TYR A 516 -2.35 10.37 13.91
C TYR A 516 -2.77 10.61 12.45
N VAL A 517 -2.20 9.86 11.49
CA VAL A 517 -2.54 9.96 10.06
C VAL A 517 -4.01 9.58 9.80
N SER A 518 -4.56 8.58 10.50
CA SER A 518 -5.99 8.30 10.44
C SER A 518 -6.83 9.35 11.16
N GLU A 519 -6.50 9.70 12.40
CA GLU A 519 -7.41 10.40 13.30
C GLU A 519 -7.36 11.93 13.16
N THR A 520 -6.25 12.48 12.67
CA THR A 520 -6.07 13.92 12.41
C THR A 520 -6.15 14.26 10.93
N LEU A 521 -5.51 13.46 10.06
CA LEU A 521 -5.47 13.72 8.61
C LEU A 521 -6.60 13.03 7.82
N GLY A 522 -7.44 12.23 8.49
CA GLY A 522 -8.64 11.63 7.90
C GLY A 522 -8.41 10.42 6.99
N LEU A 523 -7.21 9.84 6.98
CA LEU A 523 -6.84 8.70 6.14
C LEU A 523 -7.07 7.38 6.89
N ASN A 524 -8.32 6.91 6.92
CA ASN A 524 -8.73 5.80 7.80
C ASN A 524 -7.95 4.50 7.55
N HIS A 525 -7.44 4.27 6.34
CA HIS A 525 -6.59 3.11 6.04
C HIS A 525 -5.34 3.01 6.94
N ALA A 526 -4.77 4.12 7.41
CA ALA A 526 -3.62 4.11 8.31
C ALA A 526 -3.91 3.40 9.66
N LYS A 527 -5.16 3.47 10.15
CA LYS A 527 -5.63 2.75 11.35
C LYS A 527 -5.81 1.26 11.10
N VAL A 528 -6.12 0.86 9.87
CA VAL A 528 -6.12 -0.56 9.47
C VAL A 528 -4.69 -1.09 9.49
N LEU A 529 -3.73 -0.32 8.93
CA LEU A 529 -2.31 -0.67 8.91
C LEU A 529 -1.69 -0.76 10.32
N SER A 530 -2.05 0.13 11.26
CA SER A 530 -1.51 0.10 12.64
C SER A 530 -1.88 -1.16 13.43
N ASN A 531 -2.92 -1.89 13.03
CA ASN A 531 -3.40 -3.09 13.72
C ASN A 531 -2.64 -4.38 13.34
N PHE A 532 -1.76 -4.34 12.32
CA PHE A 532 -0.93 -5.49 11.95
C PHE A 532 0.20 -5.74 12.96
N HIS A 533 0.62 -7.00 13.06
CA HIS A 533 1.64 -7.46 14.01
C HIS A 533 2.65 -8.38 13.32
N LEU A 534 3.19 -7.96 12.17
CA LEU A 534 4.19 -8.71 11.43
C LEU A 534 5.60 -8.54 12.03
N ARG A 535 6.50 -9.44 11.65
CA ARG A 535 7.90 -9.55 12.09
C ARG A 535 8.75 -10.06 10.93
N LEU A 536 9.44 -9.15 10.25
CA LEU A 536 10.12 -9.37 8.98
C LEU A 536 11.65 -9.15 9.12
N PRO A 537 12.50 -10.05 8.58
CA PRO A 537 12.17 -11.20 7.74
C PRO A 537 11.75 -12.48 8.49
N SER A 538 11.86 -12.55 9.82
CA SER A 538 11.81 -13.81 10.59
C SER A 538 10.55 -14.66 10.40
N MET A 539 9.37 -14.06 10.28
CA MET A 539 8.12 -14.79 9.99
C MET A 539 8.14 -15.47 8.62
N ILE A 540 8.72 -14.82 7.60
CA ILE A 540 8.81 -15.40 6.26
C ILE A 540 9.86 -16.52 6.25
N ILE A 541 11.01 -16.34 6.90
CA ILE A 541 12.04 -17.39 7.07
C ILE A 541 11.44 -18.63 7.74
N ARG A 542 10.57 -18.45 8.75
CA ARG A 542 9.84 -19.54 9.40
C ARG A 542 8.92 -20.29 8.42
N ARG A 543 8.15 -19.57 7.59
CA ARG A 543 7.31 -20.18 6.54
C ARG A 543 8.15 -20.93 5.51
N ASP A 544 9.20 -20.31 4.99
CA ASP A 544 10.06 -20.89 3.95
C ASP A 544 10.66 -22.23 4.43
N ASN A 545 11.05 -22.32 5.70
CA ASN A 545 11.49 -23.58 6.31
C ASN A 545 10.36 -24.60 6.51
N MET A 546 9.14 -24.16 6.87
CA MET A 546 7.98 -25.07 7.00
C MET A 546 7.60 -25.73 5.66
N MET A 547 7.58 -24.95 4.57
CA MET A 547 7.33 -25.46 3.21
C MET A 547 8.36 -26.53 2.81
N HIS A 548 9.63 -26.30 3.13
CA HIS A 548 10.72 -27.26 2.86
C HIS A 548 10.57 -28.56 3.66
N MET A 549 10.19 -28.46 4.94
CA MET A 549 9.93 -29.63 5.78
C MET A 549 8.76 -30.46 5.24
N ALA A 550 7.66 -29.84 4.81
CA ALA A 550 6.52 -30.54 4.21
C ALA A 550 6.91 -31.31 2.93
N GLN A 551 7.74 -30.71 2.06
CA GLN A 551 8.25 -31.35 0.85
C GLN A 551 9.19 -32.53 1.16
N SER A 552 10.07 -32.39 2.15
CA SER A 552 10.94 -33.50 2.61
C SER A 552 10.12 -34.66 3.19
N ALA A 553 9.06 -34.36 3.95
CA ALA A 553 8.17 -35.35 4.53
C ALA A 553 7.42 -36.13 3.43
N SER A 554 6.84 -35.45 2.43
CA SER A 554 6.14 -36.13 1.33
C SER A 554 7.08 -36.99 0.47
N ALA A 555 8.31 -36.54 0.22
CA ALA A 555 9.32 -37.33 -0.47
C ALA A 555 9.70 -38.60 0.32
N SER A 556 9.92 -38.48 1.63
CA SER A 556 10.20 -39.63 2.49
C SER A 556 9.03 -40.62 2.56
N ALA A 557 7.79 -40.12 2.67
CA ALA A 557 6.58 -40.94 2.69
C ALA A 557 6.40 -41.74 1.37
N ALA A 558 6.76 -41.14 0.23
CA ALA A 558 6.80 -41.83 -1.05
C ALA A 558 7.84 -42.96 -1.04
N SER A 559 9.06 -42.73 -0.54
CA SER A 559 10.08 -43.79 -0.45
C SER A 559 9.72 -44.95 0.49
N THR A 560 8.92 -44.70 1.54
CA THR A 560 8.47 -45.76 2.47
C THR A 560 7.36 -46.65 1.90
N ARG A 561 6.71 -46.29 0.78
CA ARG A 561 5.72 -47.15 0.11
C ARG A 561 6.41 -48.07 -0.90
N GLY A 562 7.24 -48.98 -0.38
CA GLY A 562 7.94 -49.98 -1.17
C GLY A 562 6.98 -50.93 -1.89
N PHE A 563 6.85 -50.78 -3.21
CA PHE A 563 6.22 -51.76 -4.08
C PHE A 563 7.30 -52.71 -4.62
N SER A 564 7.37 -53.92 -4.08
CA SER A 564 8.30 -54.96 -4.56
C SER A 564 7.66 -55.75 -5.71
N PRO A 565 8.18 -55.67 -6.96
CA PRO A 565 7.78 -56.58 -8.02
C PRO A 565 8.39 -57.98 -7.81
N PRO A 566 7.77 -59.05 -8.33
CA PRO A 566 8.28 -60.41 -8.19
C PRO A 566 9.54 -60.67 -9.04
N ILE A 567 10.35 -61.64 -8.61
CA ILE A 567 11.62 -62.02 -9.22
C ILE A 567 11.38 -62.81 -10.52
N ALA A 568 12.05 -62.44 -11.62
CA ALA A 568 12.14 -63.25 -12.83
C ALA A 568 13.51 -63.10 -13.54
N ALA A 569 14.03 -64.25 -13.98
CA ALA A 569 15.19 -64.57 -14.83
C ALA A 569 16.18 -63.47 -15.32
N ASN A 570 17.47 -63.83 -15.26
CA ASN A 570 18.59 -63.16 -15.95
C ASN A 570 18.37 -62.98 -17.46
N THR A 571 18.63 -61.77 -17.95
CA THR A 571 19.39 -61.54 -19.20
C THR A 571 20.25 -60.28 -19.03
N SER A 572 21.53 -60.38 -19.36
CA SER A 572 22.48 -59.27 -19.21
C SER A 572 22.66 -58.52 -20.52
N GLN A 573 22.21 -57.26 -20.58
CA GLN A 573 22.61 -56.29 -21.60
C GLN A 573 22.81 -54.91 -20.96
N HIS A 574 23.92 -54.24 -21.31
CA HIS A 574 24.14 -52.84 -20.94
C HIS A 574 23.12 -51.95 -21.64
N ILE A 575 22.54 -50.99 -20.92
CA ILE A 575 21.73 -49.92 -21.52
C ILE A 575 22.33 -48.57 -21.11
N THR A 576 22.60 -47.74 -22.12
CA THR A 576 23.16 -46.40 -21.99
C THR A 576 22.06 -45.35 -21.77
N THR A 577 22.37 -44.07 -21.93
CA THR A 577 21.57 -42.89 -21.52
C THR A 577 20.25 -42.66 -22.30
N SER A 578 19.54 -43.71 -22.72
CA SER A 578 18.33 -43.63 -23.56
C SER A 578 17.03 -44.04 -22.83
N THR A 579 17.08 -44.77 -21.72
CA THR A 579 15.88 -45.32 -21.05
C THR A 579 15.00 -44.25 -20.37
N ILE A 580 15.59 -43.15 -19.92
CA ILE A 580 14.87 -42.09 -19.16
C ILE A 580 13.83 -41.36 -20.04
N SER A 581 14.09 -41.24 -21.35
CA SER A 581 13.24 -40.48 -22.28
C SER A 581 11.83 -41.05 -22.46
N ASN A 582 11.60 -42.35 -22.21
CA ASN A 582 10.33 -43.02 -22.52
C ASN A 582 9.29 -42.98 -21.39
N LEU A 583 9.65 -42.57 -20.17
CA LEU A 583 8.70 -42.36 -19.08
C LEU A 583 8.02 -40.98 -19.12
N ALA A 584 8.48 -40.06 -19.97
CA ALA A 584 7.87 -38.75 -20.17
C ALA A 584 6.70 -38.73 -21.19
N ALA A 585 6.42 -39.86 -21.84
CA ALA A 585 5.52 -39.92 -23.01
C ALA A 585 4.04 -40.27 -22.70
N SER A 586 3.70 -40.68 -21.47
CA SER A 586 2.37 -41.27 -21.16
C SER A 586 1.31 -40.31 -20.63
N ASN A 587 1.68 -39.12 -20.14
CA ASN A 587 0.76 -38.05 -19.69
C ASN A 587 0.95 -36.80 -20.57
N GLY A 588 0.76 -36.97 -21.87
CA GLY A 588 1.34 -36.09 -22.88
C GLY A 588 0.83 -34.65 -22.93
N PHE A 589 1.78 -33.72 -22.99
CA PHE A 589 1.77 -32.61 -23.94
C PHE A 589 3.21 -32.39 -24.45
N ALA A 590 3.43 -32.51 -25.76
CA ALA A 590 4.69 -32.12 -26.40
C ALA A 590 4.81 -30.58 -26.39
N ASN A 591 5.98 -29.97 -26.15
CA ASN A 591 7.21 -29.98 -26.98
C ASN A 591 6.97 -29.51 -28.43
N THR A 592 7.82 -28.66 -29.03
CA THR A 592 9.25 -28.41 -28.78
C THR A 592 9.65 -26.92 -28.73
N ALA A 593 10.88 -26.68 -28.22
CA ALA A 593 11.70 -25.49 -28.44
C ALA A 593 13.15 -25.93 -28.76
N THR A 594 14.12 -24.99 -28.75
CA THR A 594 15.58 -25.14 -29.05
C THR A 594 15.94 -25.26 -30.54
N SER A 595 17.09 -24.80 -31.04
CA SER A 595 18.30 -24.16 -30.45
C SER A 595 18.75 -22.95 -31.32
N PHE A 596 19.29 -21.81 -30.85
CA PHE A 596 20.64 -21.56 -30.26
C PHE A 596 21.79 -21.94 -31.24
N ILE A 597 22.87 -21.17 -31.51
CA ILE A 597 23.60 -20.07 -30.80
C ILE A 597 24.11 -18.97 -31.82
N SER A 598 24.59 -17.81 -31.33
CA SER A 598 25.36 -16.73 -32.01
C SER A 598 26.68 -17.18 -32.70
N ASN A 599 27.37 -16.44 -33.59
CA ASN A 599 27.92 -15.08 -33.40
C ASN A 599 28.43 -14.36 -34.70
N ALA A 600 29.08 -13.20 -34.55
CA ALA A 600 29.25 -12.13 -35.55
C ALA A 600 30.31 -12.26 -36.70
N MET A 601 30.06 -11.49 -37.78
CA MET A 601 30.97 -10.89 -38.80
C MET A 601 31.89 -11.76 -39.69
N PRO A 602 32.08 -11.32 -40.95
CA PRO A 602 33.43 -11.25 -41.54
C PRO A 602 33.70 -9.98 -42.39
N HIS A 603 34.97 -9.73 -42.71
CA HIS A 603 35.44 -8.66 -43.61
C HIS A 603 35.93 -9.21 -44.96
N SER A 604 35.30 -8.77 -46.06
CA SER A 604 35.90 -8.41 -47.38
C SER A 604 36.70 -9.39 -48.26
N ILE A 605 36.67 -9.09 -49.58
CA ILE A 605 37.61 -9.45 -50.70
C ILE A 605 37.27 -10.68 -51.58
N SER A 606 36.92 -10.38 -52.86
CA SER A 606 37.06 -11.07 -54.18
C SER A 606 37.09 -12.62 -54.31
N SER A 607 36.65 -13.28 -55.40
CA SER A 607 36.66 -12.91 -56.84
C SER A 607 35.81 -13.86 -57.74
N ASN A 608 35.57 -13.48 -59.01
CA ASN A 608 35.52 -14.25 -60.29
C ASN A 608 35.39 -15.80 -60.30
N SER A 609 34.76 -16.51 -61.27
CA SER A 609 34.06 -16.17 -62.54
C SER A 609 33.37 -17.43 -63.14
N ALA A 610 32.11 -17.40 -63.61
CA ALA A 610 31.65 -17.32 -65.02
C ALA A 610 31.44 -18.66 -65.80
N TYR A 611 30.69 -18.60 -66.93
CA TYR A 611 30.38 -19.64 -67.95
C TYR A 611 29.36 -20.75 -67.55
N THR A 612 28.11 -20.82 -68.08
CA THR A 612 27.56 -21.38 -69.37
C THR A 612 27.56 -22.93 -69.47
N THR A 613 26.66 -23.68 -70.14
CA THR A 613 25.66 -23.47 -71.23
C THR A 613 24.38 -24.37 -71.07
N GLU A 614 23.36 -24.19 -71.94
CA GLU A 614 22.13 -25.03 -72.10
C GLU A 614 22.28 -26.20 -73.13
N PRO A 615 21.22 -26.98 -73.53
CA PRO A 615 20.25 -27.77 -72.74
C PRO A 615 20.38 -29.30 -73.03
N PRO A 616 19.70 -30.05 -73.96
CA PRO A 616 18.36 -30.01 -74.61
C PRO A 616 17.47 -31.31 -74.52
N SER A 617 16.13 -31.13 -74.46
CA SER A 617 15.02 -32.03 -74.97
C SER A 617 14.93 -33.53 -74.49
N ALA A 618 13.92 -34.38 -74.78
CA ALA A 618 12.64 -34.32 -75.55
C ALA A 618 11.60 -35.42 -75.11
N VAL A 619 10.32 -35.32 -75.58
CA VAL A 619 9.27 -36.37 -75.77
C VAL A 619 8.71 -37.14 -74.53
N ALA A 620 7.41 -37.45 -74.28
CA ALA A 620 6.05 -37.12 -74.79
C ALA A 620 5.15 -38.27 -75.34
N THR A 621 4.10 -38.62 -74.59
CA THR A 621 2.81 -39.30 -74.93
C THR A 621 1.76 -38.95 -73.82
N GLY A 622 0.43 -39.18 -73.88
CA GLY A 622 -0.49 -39.67 -74.93
C GLY A 622 -1.27 -40.94 -74.53
N GLY A 623 -2.61 -41.00 -74.40
CA GLY A 623 -3.69 -39.97 -74.49
C GLY A 623 -5.12 -40.58 -74.33
N ALA A 624 -6.18 -39.73 -74.38
CA ALA A 624 -7.64 -40.05 -74.37
C ALA A 624 -8.26 -40.69 -73.09
N GLY A 625 -9.57 -40.53 -72.78
CA GLY A 625 -10.59 -39.62 -73.33
C GLY A 625 -12.04 -39.80 -72.78
N ILE A 626 -12.82 -38.70 -72.79
CA ILE A 626 -14.31 -38.57 -72.82
C ILE A 626 -15.18 -39.21 -71.69
N GLY A 627 -15.98 -38.39 -71.00
CA GLY A 627 -17.15 -38.81 -70.20
C GLY A 627 -17.79 -37.69 -69.35
N ALA A 628 -19.12 -37.51 -69.41
CA ALA A 628 -19.92 -36.50 -68.66
C ALA A 628 -21.42 -36.89 -68.66
N PRO A 629 -22.37 -36.20 -67.97
CA PRO A 629 -22.26 -35.15 -66.93
C PRO A 629 -23.04 -35.48 -65.62
N SER A 630 -23.11 -34.58 -64.62
CA SER A 630 -24.37 -34.23 -63.88
C SER A 630 -24.24 -33.23 -62.70
N ALA A 631 -25.32 -32.48 -62.52
CA ALA A 631 -25.91 -31.90 -61.28
C ALA A 631 -25.07 -31.06 -60.27
N MET A 632 -25.55 -29.82 -60.10
CA MET A 632 -25.12 -28.78 -59.15
C MET A 632 -25.23 -29.15 -57.65
N THR A 633 -24.39 -28.53 -56.82
CA THR A 633 -24.86 -27.90 -55.56
C THR A 633 -24.00 -26.69 -55.22
N THR A 634 -24.60 -25.56 -54.82
CA THR A 634 -23.90 -24.28 -54.61
C THR A 634 -23.42 -24.09 -53.16
N GLY A 635 -22.11 -24.20 -52.94
CA GLY A 635 -21.46 -23.85 -51.67
C GLY A 635 -20.80 -22.46 -51.72
N LEU A 636 -21.12 -21.59 -50.75
CA LEU A 636 -20.39 -20.33 -50.55
C LEU A 636 -18.98 -20.61 -49.99
N PRO A 637 -17.94 -19.88 -50.42
CA PRO A 637 -16.57 -20.12 -49.97
C PRO A 637 -16.40 -19.74 -48.49
N MET A 638 -16.00 -20.69 -47.65
CA MET A 638 -15.56 -20.39 -46.29
C MET A 638 -14.28 -19.54 -46.33
N TYR A 639 -14.37 -18.31 -45.80
CA TYR A 639 -13.23 -17.42 -45.71
C TYR A 639 -12.33 -17.85 -44.54
N THR A 640 -11.35 -18.72 -44.84
CA THR A 640 -10.35 -19.15 -43.85
C THR A 640 -9.48 -17.96 -43.44
N MET A 641 -9.61 -17.53 -42.18
CA MET A 641 -8.78 -16.46 -41.62
C MET A 641 -7.30 -16.81 -41.79
N ASN A 642 -6.47 -15.87 -42.25
CA ASN A 642 -5.04 -16.10 -42.41
C ASN A 642 -4.34 -16.22 -41.03
N PRO A 643 -3.09 -16.72 -40.95
CA PRO A 643 -2.42 -16.95 -39.66
C PRO A 643 -2.25 -15.69 -38.79
N LEU A 644 -2.18 -14.48 -39.39
CA LEU A 644 -2.17 -13.22 -38.64
C LEU A 644 -3.56 -12.92 -38.06
N GLN A 645 -4.63 -13.07 -38.84
CA GLN A 645 -6.00 -12.89 -38.38
C GLN A 645 -6.39 -13.92 -37.30
N GLN A 646 -5.95 -15.17 -37.42
CA GLN A 646 -6.13 -16.19 -36.38
C GLN A 646 -5.38 -15.83 -35.09
N ARG A 647 -4.14 -15.33 -35.21
CA ARG A 647 -3.35 -14.86 -34.07
C ARG A 647 -3.99 -13.63 -33.41
N GLU A 648 -4.50 -12.69 -34.20
CA GLU A 648 -5.25 -11.53 -33.69
C GLU A 648 -6.59 -11.92 -33.06
N ALA A 649 -7.29 -12.90 -33.61
CA ALA A 649 -8.53 -13.45 -33.03
C ALA A 649 -8.26 -14.14 -31.68
N MET A 650 -7.25 -15.01 -31.59
CA MET A 650 -6.84 -15.63 -30.32
C MET A 650 -6.33 -14.60 -29.30
N LEU A 651 -5.55 -13.60 -29.75
CA LEU A 651 -5.11 -12.50 -28.88
C LEU A 651 -6.28 -11.63 -28.41
N LYS A 652 -7.32 -11.45 -29.24
CA LYS A 652 -8.56 -10.73 -28.88
C LYS A 652 -9.44 -11.55 -27.94
N GLU A 653 -9.62 -12.84 -28.16
CA GLU A 653 -10.42 -13.72 -27.30
C GLU A 653 -9.78 -13.88 -25.91
N THR A 654 -8.47 -14.11 -25.85
CA THR A 654 -7.73 -14.09 -24.59
C THR A 654 -7.84 -12.72 -23.91
N TRP A 655 -7.81 -11.61 -24.66
CA TRP A 655 -8.10 -10.28 -24.12
C TRP A 655 -9.51 -10.13 -23.57
N GLU A 656 -10.53 -10.62 -24.27
CA GLU A 656 -11.93 -10.52 -23.83
C GLU A 656 -12.19 -11.40 -22.60
N ASN A 657 -11.54 -12.56 -22.50
CA ASN A 657 -11.64 -13.43 -21.33
C ASN A 657 -10.83 -12.90 -20.13
N GLU A 658 -9.66 -12.28 -20.35
CA GLU A 658 -8.92 -11.53 -19.32
C GLU A 658 -9.76 -10.32 -18.84
N ARG A 659 -10.35 -9.54 -19.77
CA ARG A 659 -11.27 -8.42 -19.50
C ARG A 659 -12.51 -8.83 -18.71
N LYS A 660 -13.19 -9.91 -19.08
CA LYS A 660 -14.37 -10.45 -18.35
C LYS A 660 -13.98 -10.84 -16.91
N ASN A 661 -12.84 -11.51 -16.74
CA ASN A 661 -12.34 -11.89 -15.41
C ASN A 661 -11.90 -10.69 -14.56
N LEU A 662 -11.32 -9.64 -15.17
CA LEU A 662 -10.96 -8.40 -14.48
C LEU A 662 -12.21 -7.60 -14.07
N LEU A 663 -13.22 -7.49 -14.93
CA LEU A 663 -14.50 -6.87 -14.60
C LEU A 663 -15.21 -7.62 -13.45
N LYS A 664 -15.20 -8.96 -13.47
CA LYS A 664 -15.73 -9.80 -12.38
C LYS A 664 -14.98 -9.64 -11.05
N LYS A 665 -13.67 -9.36 -11.10
CA LYS A 665 -12.86 -8.99 -9.91
C LYS A 665 -13.15 -7.57 -9.42
N ALA A 666 -13.46 -6.64 -10.32
CA ALA A 666 -13.80 -5.26 -9.98
C ALA A 666 -15.24 -5.09 -9.45
N SER A 667 -16.18 -5.97 -9.83
CA SER A 667 -17.59 -5.91 -9.39
C SER A 667 -17.85 -6.40 -7.95
N ASN A 668 -16.81 -6.93 -7.29
CA ASN A 668 -16.68 -7.08 -5.83
C ASN A 668 -17.76 -7.92 -5.10
N SER A 669 -17.51 -9.22 -4.93
CA SER A 669 -18.26 -10.06 -3.98
C SER A 669 -17.38 -11.10 -3.26
N GLN A 670 -17.14 -10.83 -1.97
CA GLN A 670 -16.77 -11.76 -0.87
C GLN A 670 -15.41 -12.48 -0.84
N GLY A 671 -15.02 -12.84 0.39
CA GLY A 671 -14.12 -13.93 0.74
C GLY A 671 -12.68 -13.51 1.08
N ASP A 672 -11.85 -13.50 0.04
CA ASP A 672 -10.55 -14.19 0.09
C ASP A 672 -9.36 -13.30 0.54
N SER A 673 -9.58 -12.06 0.96
CA SER A 673 -8.50 -11.04 0.92
C SER A 673 -7.53 -11.06 2.10
N VAL A 674 -8.01 -11.33 3.32
CA VAL A 674 -7.14 -11.49 4.49
C VAL A 674 -6.41 -12.82 4.42
N GLU A 675 -7.10 -13.90 4.03
CA GLU A 675 -6.49 -15.20 3.80
C GLU A 675 -5.49 -15.20 2.64
N ARG A 676 -5.61 -14.33 1.63
CA ARG A 676 -4.56 -14.16 0.60
C ARG A 676 -3.32 -13.42 1.07
N LEU A 677 -3.44 -12.37 1.89
CA LEU A 677 -2.25 -11.71 2.43
C LEU A 677 -1.61 -12.55 3.54
N LEU A 678 -2.41 -13.27 4.34
CA LEU A 678 -1.90 -14.29 5.23
C LEU A 678 -1.25 -15.43 4.42
N ALA A 679 -1.87 -16.02 3.40
CA ALA A 679 -1.25 -17.06 2.56
C ALA A 679 0.08 -16.61 1.96
N ASN A 680 0.14 -15.42 1.37
CA ASN A 680 1.36 -14.89 0.76
C ASN A 680 2.48 -14.60 1.79
N TYR A 681 2.19 -14.66 3.10
CA TYR A 681 3.17 -14.62 4.21
C TYR A 681 3.24 -15.92 5.05
N PHE A 682 2.23 -16.80 4.95
CA PHE A 682 1.92 -17.97 5.78
C PHE A 682 0.91 -18.90 5.06
N VAL A 683 1.38 -19.82 4.21
CA VAL A 683 0.70 -21.12 4.03
C VAL A 683 1.56 -22.17 4.72
N VAL A 684 0.89 -23.16 5.31
CA VAL A 684 1.46 -24.35 5.95
C VAL A 684 1.53 -25.48 4.93
#